data_AF-A0A5R8PF63-F1
#
_entry.id   AF-A0A5R8PF63-F1
#
_cell.length_a   1.000
_cell.length_b   1.000
_cell.length_c   1.000
_cell.angle_alpha   90.00
_cell.angle_beta   90.00
_cell.angle_gamma   90.00
#
_symmetry.space_group_name_H-M   'P 1'
#
loop_
_entity.id
_entity.type
_entity.pdbx_description
1 polymer ?
#
loop_
_entity_poly.entity_id
_entity_poly.type
_entity_poly.pdbx_seq_one_letter_code
_entity_poly.pdbx_strand_id
1 'polypeptide(L)'
;MPEGLSLDPAVLRQLAAQHRRVAADTREWAKPPEDWLNDFPRTYGSIADPVYKALLEYYSERQKAGNALADDHDKTADYLIKSANDYEASDAQGAQNIRNSGQGLDTPGGGGTETPQTPAPTPVGPAPDAPSAGGRGPDDATPDTSTPGGTTPDPVVPGGTAPDQADPTGTAPDQPAANITTPPPVTPGAGIPGAPETTAQQPGSGVTPQVPAAAGAGADTGANTGSSAPAQPAGASAPTGTTPPPTGVPGVAPMTPVMGGMDDRGTTAPPSQTSGRSDATPMMAPMPTPFAAAVAAAKEKAAEPSHVVGDEVDEDLVIARTLLRSVLAAVDSSVIGLTWAVSVMRGPAGAGVFITTNEGRGWMPAGLFLPREVSSPWVWDELLGTDTDEGSPWEGVTDPARVLAEFGLAWGAKANAKLSALVSSGPIDPGLRAQLRDVSTEGNVRAAEEVDLRVFTPDTADRLGLFGTMSALEHVSALTDAQVPGRCIELAVDAHVRVGRTGPVPVEAAEARSVRERILAMVQAGQPVPAPWWDDLRDADDLLAASMLSRRVDPGRVGIGDLRVDSSDSSLRDMVFERRCNELVMLLEGEPSRQALRDAVYAHEQIIEHPLFVEAPSAVSAADTGRVDRPVTTTGAVSAPGTSVAPPTGISGPPPGVSAGPPPVAPPPVPRSSQDGS
;
A
#
# COMPACT_ATOMS: atom_id res chain seq x y z
N MET A 1 13.26 -19.92 19.34
CA MET A 1 11.92 -20.53 19.32
C MET A 1 10.96 -19.37 19.42
N PRO A 2 10.29 -18.98 18.33
CA PRO A 2 9.31 -17.89 18.38
C PRO A 2 8.27 -18.21 19.46
N GLU A 3 7.83 -17.18 20.19
CA GLU A 3 6.78 -17.31 21.21
C GLU A 3 5.57 -18.02 20.57
N GLY A 4 5.31 -19.25 21.02
CA GLY A 4 4.27 -20.08 20.43
C GLY A 4 2.92 -19.40 20.58
N LEU A 5 2.30 -19.06 19.44
CA LEU A 5 0.98 -18.46 19.37
C LEU A 5 -0.02 -19.38 20.08
N SER A 6 -0.40 -19.05 21.32
CA SER A 6 -1.30 -19.87 22.13
C SER A 6 -2.74 -19.68 21.66
N LEU A 7 -3.11 -20.36 20.58
CA LEU A 7 -4.48 -20.38 20.07
C LEU A 7 -5.32 -21.35 20.91
N ASP A 8 -6.47 -20.86 21.39
CA ASP A 8 -7.45 -21.67 22.11
C ASP A 8 -8.00 -22.79 21.18
N PRO A 9 -8.00 -24.08 21.60
CA PRO A 9 -8.61 -25.18 20.85
C PRO A 9 -10.06 -24.94 20.42
N ALA A 10 -10.84 -24.14 21.17
CA ALA A 10 -12.19 -23.77 20.79
C ALA A 10 -12.21 -22.90 19.52
N VAL A 11 -11.26 -21.96 19.39
CA VAL A 11 -11.12 -21.08 18.22
C VAL A 11 -10.74 -21.90 16.99
N LEU A 12 -9.81 -22.87 17.13
CA LEU A 12 -9.43 -23.76 16.03
C LEU A 12 -10.63 -24.55 15.48
N ARG A 13 -11.53 -25.01 16.36
CA ARG A 13 -12.76 -25.71 15.95
C ARG A 13 -13.77 -24.77 15.27
N GLN A 14 -13.87 -23.53 15.72
CA GLN A 14 -14.70 -22.52 15.07
C GLN A 14 -14.20 -22.22 13.64
N LEU A 15 -12.89 -22.04 13.47
CA LEU A 15 -12.27 -21.84 12.15
C LEU A 15 -12.50 -23.05 11.24
N ALA A 16 -12.34 -24.27 11.76
CA ALA A 16 -12.65 -25.49 11.00
C ALA A 16 -14.11 -25.53 10.51
N ALA A 17 -15.07 -25.13 11.36
CA ALA A 17 -16.48 -25.05 10.98
C ALA A 17 -16.74 -23.97 9.91
N GLN A 18 -15.98 -22.87 9.92
CA GLN A 18 -16.03 -21.86 8.87
C GLN A 18 -15.51 -22.41 7.54
N HIS A 19 -14.36 -23.08 7.53
CA HIS A 19 -13.81 -23.70 6.32
C HIS A 19 -14.79 -24.72 5.70
N ARG A 20 -15.46 -25.55 6.52
CA ARG A 20 -16.49 -26.49 6.03
C ARG A 20 -17.69 -25.80 5.41
N ARG A 21 -18.12 -24.65 5.93
CA ARG A 21 -19.19 -23.85 5.31
C ARG A 21 -18.74 -23.31 3.95
N VAL A 22 -17.54 -22.74 3.87
CA VAL A 22 -16.97 -22.26 2.60
C VAL A 22 -16.84 -23.40 1.59
N ALA A 23 -16.41 -24.59 2.00
CA ALA A 23 -16.36 -25.78 1.15
C ALA A 23 -17.74 -26.15 0.59
N ALA A 24 -18.78 -26.15 1.43
CA ALA A 24 -20.15 -26.44 1.01
C ALA A 24 -20.68 -25.40 0.02
N ASP A 25 -20.51 -24.11 0.32
CA ASP A 25 -20.94 -23.00 -0.53
C ASP A 25 -20.21 -23.02 -1.89
N THR A 26 -18.90 -23.33 -1.88
CA THR A 26 -18.09 -23.47 -3.09
C THR A 26 -18.61 -24.62 -3.97
N ARG A 27 -18.95 -25.78 -3.39
CA ARG A 27 -19.54 -26.89 -4.15
C ARG A 27 -20.90 -26.53 -4.74
N GLU A 28 -21.72 -25.80 -3.99
CA GLU A 28 -23.02 -25.33 -4.49
C GLU A 28 -22.85 -24.37 -5.67
N TRP A 29 -21.96 -23.39 -5.53
CA TRP A 29 -21.67 -22.40 -6.56
C TRP A 29 -21.03 -23.00 -7.83
N ALA A 30 -20.30 -24.11 -7.67
CA ALA A 30 -19.66 -24.82 -8.76
C ALA A 30 -20.62 -25.70 -9.58
N LYS A 31 -21.86 -25.92 -9.11
CA LYS A 31 -22.84 -26.73 -9.85
C LYS A 31 -23.22 -26.07 -11.18
N PRO A 32 -23.29 -26.86 -12.27
CA PRO A 32 -23.81 -26.37 -13.53
C PRO A 32 -25.28 -25.96 -13.39
N PRO A 33 -25.73 -24.89 -14.07
CA PRO A 33 -27.14 -24.54 -14.14
C PRO A 33 -27.89 -25.49 -15.09
N GLU A 34 -28.17 -26.71 -14.61
CA GLU A 34 -28.70 -27.82 -15.42
C GLU A 34 -30.00 -27.45 -16.16
N ASP A 35 -30.94 -26.78 -15.50
CA ASP A 35 -32.21 -26.38 -16.11
C ASP A 35 -32.01 -25.47 -17.32
N TRP A 36 -31.10 -24.50 -17.19
CA TRP A 36 -30.78 -23.58 -18.28
C TRP A 36 -30.02 -24.27 -19.41
N LEU A 37 -29.05 -25.13 -19.08
CA LEU A 37 -28.30 -25.91 -20.07
C LEU A 37 -29.23 -26.85 -20.84
N ASN A 38 -30.15 -27.53 -20.16
CA ASN A 38 -31.14 -28.40 -20.78
C ASN A 38 -32.11 -27.63 -21.70
N ASP A 39 -32.44 -26.38 -21.36
CA ASP A 39 -33.33 -25.52 -22.17
C ASP A 39 -32.61 -24.81 -23.34
N PHE A 40 -31.28 -24.80 -23.32
CA PHE A 40 -30.48 -24.07 -24.30
C PHE A 40 -30.71 -24.56 -25.74
N PRO A 41 -30.67 -25.87 -26.08
CA PRO A 41 -30.95 -26.33 -27.44
C PRO A 41 -32.37 -26.00 -27.91
N ARG A 42 -33.34 -25.98 -26.98
CA ARG A 42 -34.74 -25.64 -27.30
C ARG A 42 -34.88 -24.16 -27.64
N THR A 43 -34.18 -23.29 -26.92
CA THR A 43 -34.34 -21.84 -27.04
C THR A 43 -33.56 -21.25 -28.22
N TYR A 44 -32.38 -21.80 -28.53
CA TYR A 44 -31.50 -21.28 -29.58
C TYR A 44 -31.40 -22.14 -30.84
N GLY A 45 -31.96 -23.35 -30.81
CA GLY A 45 -31.95 -24.28 -31.94
C GLY A 45 -30.58 -24.95 -32.20
N SER A 46 -30.53 -25.79 -33.24
CA SER A 46 -29.35 -26.61 -33.56
C SER A 46 -28.15 -25.84 -34.11
N ILE A 47 -28.34 -24.59 -34.57
CA ILE A 47 -27.24 -23.73 -35.04
C ILE A 47 -26.29 -23.38 -33.88
N ALA A 48 -26.79 -23.36 -32.64
CA ALA A 48 -26.01 -23.08 -31.44
C ALA A 48 -25.36 -24.34 -30.81
N ASP A 49 -25.42 -25.52 -31.44
CA ASP A 49 -24.84 -26.77 -30.91
C ASP A 49 -23.34 -26.67 -30.57
N PRO A 50 -22.49 -25.99 -31.37
CA PRO A 50 -21.08 -25.79 -30.98
C PRO A 50 -20.93 -24.95 -29.70
N VAL A 51 -21.77 -23.93 -29.52
CA VAL A 51 -21.77 -23.09 -28.32
C VAL A 51 -22.28 -23.86 -27.11
N TYR A 52 -23.33 -24.65 -27.28
CA TYR A 52 -23.86 -25.53 -26.23
C TYR A 52 -22.81 -26.54 -25.74
N LYS A 53 -22.07 -27.17 -26.65
CA LYS A 53 -20.97 -28.09 -26.30
C LYS A 53 -19.85 -27.37 -25.54
N ALA A 54 -19.46 -26.18 -26.00
CA ALA A 54 -18.46 -25.37 -25.29
C ALA A 54 -18.92 -24.97 -23.88
N LEU A 55 -20.21 -24.66 -23.70
CA LEU A 55 -20.79 -24.36 -22.39
C LEU A 55 -20.80 -25.59 -21.47
N LEU A 56 -21.15 -26.77 -21.98
CA LEU A 56 -21.07 -28.01 -21.21
C LEU A 56 -19.65 -28.31 -20.72
N GLU A 57 -18.67 -28.18 -21.61
CA GLU A 57 -17.25 -28.36 -21.28
C GLU A 57 -16.79 -27.34 -20.24
N TYR A 58 -17.10 -26.06 -20.47
CA TYR A 58 -16.79 -24.98 -19.54
C TYR A 58 -17.37 -25.23 -18.13
N TYR A 59 -18.66 -25.56 -18.02
CA TYR A 59 -19.28 -25.81 -16.72
C TYR A 59 -18.77 -27.09 -16.05
N SER A 60 -18.39 -28.12 -16.83
CA SER A 60 -17.74 -29.32 -16.29
C SER A 60 -16.38 -28.99 -15.67
N GLU A 61 -15.54 -28.21 -16.36
CA GLU A 61 -14.23 -27.82 -15.84
C GLU A 61 -14.37 -26.87 -14.64
N ARG A 62 -15.34 -25.95 -14.66
CA ARG A 62 -15.67 -25.11 -13.50
C ARG A 62 -16.11 -25.95 -12.31
N GLN A 63 -16.98 -26.94 -12.51
CA GLN A 63 -17.44 -27.83 -11.43
C GLN A 63 -16.28 -28.60 -10.81
N LYS A 64 -15.38 -29.13 -11.65
CA LYS A 64 -14.17 -29.84 -11.22
C LYS A 64 -13.23 -28.94 -10.42
N ALA A 65 -12.96 -27.73 -10.89
CA ALA A 65 -12.13 -26.76 -10.19
C ALA A 65 -12.75 -26.32 -8.85
N GLY A 66 -14.05 -26.05 -8.83
CA GLY A 66 -14.76 -25.68 -7.60
C GLY A 66 -14.78 -26.81 -6.57
N ASN A 67 -14.94 -28.06 -7.01
CA ASN A 67 -14.83 -29.22 -6.12
C ASN A 67 -13.43 -29.38 -5.54
N ALA A 68 -12.38 -29.19 -6.35
CA ALA A 68 -11.00 -29.26 -5.87
C ALA A 68 -10.70 -28.18 -4.80
N LEU A 69 -11.16 -26.94 -5.02
CA LEU A 69 -11.03 -25.87 -4.03
C LEU A 69 -11.79 -26.19 -2.74
N ALA A 70 -13.01 -26.72 -2.85
CA ALA A 70 -13.79 -27.13 -1.69
C ALA A 70 -13.11 -28.26 -0.89
N ASP A 71 -12.48 -29.21 -1.58
CA ASP A 71 -11.72 -30.29 -0.94
C ASP A 71 -10.50 -29.75 -0.15
N ASP A 72 -9.85 -28.69 -0.64
CA ASP A 72 -8.75 -28.05 0.09
C ASP A 72 -9.23 -27.29 1.33
N HIS A 73 -10.41 -26.67 1.29
CA HIS A 73 -11.05 -26.13 2.49
C HIS A 73 -11.39 -27.21 3.52
N ASP A 74 -11.92 -28.36 3.08
CA ASP A 74 -12.22 -29.48 3.98
C ASP A 74 -10.94 -30.07 4.61
N LYS A 75 -9.86 -30.25 3.83
CA LYS A 75 -8.55 -30.67 4.38
C LYS A 75 -8.04 -29.69 5.44
N THR A 76 -8.15 -28.39 5.18
CA THR A 76 -7.74 -27.35 6.13
C THR A 76 -8.55 -27.45 7.42
N ALA A 77 -9.87 -27.65 7.32
CA ALA A 77 -10.72 -27.87 8.49
C ALA A 77 -10.32 -29.09 9.30
N ASP A 78 -9.94 -30.19 8.64
CA ASP A 78 -9.50 -31.42 9.32
C ASP A 78 -8.14 -31.23 10.01
N TYR A 79 -7.21 -30.49 9.42
CA TYR A 79 -5.94 -30.12 10.07
C TYR A 79 -6.15 -29.24 11.31
N LEU A 80 -7.09 -28.29 11.25
CA LEU A 80 -7.43 -27.45 12.39
C LEU A 80 -8.04 -28.26 13.54
N ILE A 81 -8.95 -29.19 13.24
CA ILE A 81 -9.54 -30.09 14.25
C ILE A 81 -8.47 -31.01 14.85
N LYS A 82 -7.58 -31.57 14.01
CA LYS A 82 -6.48 -32.39 14.49
C LYS A 82 -5.59 -31.61 15.46
N SER A 83 -5.21 -30.38 15.10
CA SER A 83 -4.38 -29.51 15.94
C SER A 83 -5.06 -29.19 17.27
N ALA A 84 -6.36 -28.88 17.26
CA ALA A 84 -7.14 -28.65 18.49
C ALA A 84 -7.13 -29.88 19.42
N ASN A 85 -7.28 -31.08 18.86
CA ASN A 85 -7.26 -32.32 19.64
C ASN A 85 -5.84 -32.63 20.18
N ASP A 86 -4.80 -32.35 19.40
CA ASP A 86 -3.40 -32.55 19.82
C ASP A 86 -3.04 -31.60 20.99
N TYR A 87 -3.55 -30.36 20.98
CA TYR A 87 -3.41 -29.42 22.10
C TYR A 87 -4.09 -29.90 23.37
N GLU A 88 -5.35 -30.34 23.28
CA GLU A 88 -6.08 -30.85 24.45
C GLU A 88 -5.47 -32.14 25.01
N ALA A 89 -4.96 -33.02 24.15
CA ALA A 89 -4.23 -34.21 24.57
C ALA A 89 -2.94 -33.85 25.31
N SER A 90 -2.19 -32.87 24.80
CA SER A 90 -0.96 -32.36 25.43
C SER A 90 -1.25 -31.72 26.78
N ASP A 91 -2.32 -30.93 26.90
CA ASP A 91 -2.75 -30.30 28.16
C ASP A 91 -3.20 -31.35 29.19
N ALA A 92 -4.01 -32.32 28.78
CA ALA A 92 -4.45 -33.42 29.64
C ALA A 92 -3.26 -34.25 30.15
N GLN A 93 -2.26 -34.52 29.30
CA GLN A 93 -1.03 -35.21 29.68
C GLN A 93 -0.19 -34.36 30.65
N GLY A 94 -0.06 -33.05 30.40
CA GLY A 94 0.58 -32.11 31.32
C GLY A 94 -0.07 -32.09 32.70
N ALA A 95 -1.41 -32.01 32.75
CA ALA A 95 -2.17 -32.03 33.98
C ALA A 95 -2.07 -33.37 34.74
N GLN A 96 -1.93 -34.50 34.04
CA GLN A 96 -1.66 -35.80 34.67
C GLN A 96 -0.25 -35.86 35.27
N ASN A 97 0.76 -35.36 34.55
CA ASN A 97 2.14 -35.32 35.03
C ASN A 97 2.30 -34.45 36.28
N ILE A 98 1.60 -33.31 36.33
CA ILE A 98 1.59 -32.42 37.51
C ILE A 98 0.90 -33.11 38.70
N ARG A 99 -0.25 -33.76 38.49
CA ARG A 99 -0.95 -34.50 39.55
C ARG A 99 -0.10 -35.63 40.13
N ASN A 100 0.58 -36.39 39.26
CA ASN A 100 1.48 -37.47 39.68
C ASN A 100 2.70 -36.93 40.44
N SER A 101 3.21 -35.75 40.07
CA SER A 101 4.34 -35.12 40.77
C SER A 101 3.95 -34.52 42.12
N GLY A 102 2.72 -34.00 42.24
CA GLY A 102 2.20 -33.41 43.49
C GLY A 102 1.84 -34.45 44.56
N GLN A 103 1.43 -35.66 44.17
CA GLN A 103 1.10 -36.75 45.11
C GLN A 103 2.29 -37.28 45.93
N GLY A 104 3.53 -36.94 45.55
CA GLY A 104 4.74 -37.34 46.28
C GLY A 104 5.08 -36.51 47.53
N LEU A 105 4.45 -35.35 47.75
CA LEU A 105 4.80 -34.44 48.85
C LEU A 105 4.00 -34.66 50.16
N ASP A 106 2.87 -35.35 50.12
CA ASP A 106 1.98 -35.55 51.28
C ASP A 106 2.09 -36.96 51.89
N THR A 107 3.29 -37.54 51.95
CA THR A 107 3.54 -38.69 52.85
C THR A 107 4.27 -38.18 54.10
N PRO A 108 3.56 -37.79 55.17
CA PRO A 108 4.20 -37.41 56.43
C PRO A 108 4.48 -38.68 57.22
N GLY A 109 5.70 -39.20 57.15
CA GLY A 109 6.10 -40.27 58.06
C GLY A 109 7.38 -40.99 57.67
N GLY A 110 8.45 -40.68 58.40
CA GLY A 110 9.57 -41.61 58.56
C GLY A 110 10.92 -40.92 58.50
N GLY A 111 11.39 -40.43 59.65
CA GLY A 111 12.75 -39.95 59.80
C GLY A 111 13.76 -41.04 59.43
N GLY A 112 14.60 -40.71 58.46
CA GLY A 112 15.77 -41.49 58.09
C GLY A 112 16.80 -40.53 57.54
N THR A 113 17.82 -40.26 58.35
CA THR A 113 19.03 -39.52 57.96
C THR A 113 19.77 -40.31 56.89
N GLU A 114 19.49 -40.06 55.61
CA GLU A 114 20.38 -40.47 54.53
C GLU A 114 20.72 -39.27 53.65
N THR A 115 22.03 -39.13 53.46
CA THR A 115 22.74 -38.09 52.72
C THR A 115 22.21 -37.91 51.29
N PRO A 116 22.26 -36.68 50.74
CA PRO A 116 21.79 -36.41 49.39
C PRO A 116 22.71 -37.08 48.37
N GLN A 117 22.22 -38.15 47.73
CA GLN A 117 22.81 -38.65 46.49
C GLN A 117 22.37 -37.74 45.34
N THR A 118 23.36 -37.07 44.75
CA THR A 118 23.29 -36.46 43.41
C THR A 118 22.66 -37.43 42.41
N PRO A 119 21.61 -37.03 41.67
CA PRO A 119 21.07 -37.85 40.60
C PRO A 119 22.10 -37.95 39.47
N ALA A 120 22.41 -39.18 39.05
CA ALA A 120 23.13 -39.45 37.82
C ALA A 120 22.27 -39.03 36.60
N PRO A 121 22.86 -38.54 35.49
CA PRO A 121 22.11 -38.20 34.29
C PRO A 121 21.49 -39.47 33.68
N THR A 122 20.17 -39.50 33.58
CA THR A 122 19.45 -40.53 32.81
C THR A 122 19.65 -40.30 31.32
N PRO A 123 19.84 -41.37 30.52
CA PRO A 123 20.09 -41.27 29.09
C PRO A 123 18.82 -40.83 28.35
N VAL A 124 19.00 -39.89 27.43
CA VAL A 124 18.00 -39.44 26.46
C VAL A 124 17.55 -40.64 25.63
N GLY A 125 16.28 -41.03 25.77
CA GLY A 125 15.64 -42.01 24.90
C GLY A 125 15.38 -41.42 23.50
N PRO A 126 15.35 -42.25 22.45
CA PRO A 126 15.19 -41.79 21.07
C PRO A 126 13.80 -41.18 20.85
N ALA A 127 13.78 -40.06 20.12
CA ALA A 127 12.58 -39.34 19.71
C ALA A 127 11.62 -40.26 18.91
N PRO A 128 10.29 -40.10 19.06
CA PRO A 128 9.34 -40.84 18.25
C PRO A 128 9.33 -40.33 16.81
N ASP A 129 9.46 -41.28 15.88
CA ASP A 129 9.40 -41.08 14.43
C ASP A 129 8.11 -40.40 13.98
N ALA A 130 8.25 -39.44 13.08
CA ALA A 130 7.17 -38.84 12.32
C ALA A 130 6.53 -39.89 11.37
N PRO A 131 5.20 -39.90 11.18
CA PRO A 131 4.56 -40.85 10.29
C PRO A 131 4.84 -40.49 8.82
N SER A 132 5.71 -41.30 8.21
CA SER A 132 5.93 -41.34 6.77
C SER A 132 4.69 -41.92 6.07
N ALA A 133 4.07 -41.15 5.19
CA ALA A 133 2.98 -41.59 4.33
C ALA A 133 3.51 -42.58 3.27
N GLY A 134 3.16 -43.85 3.42
CA GLY A 134 3.40 -44.89 2.42
C GLY A 134 2.28 -44.90 1.37
N GLY A 135 2.59 -44.42 0.17
CA GLY A 135 1.81 -44.68 -1.05
C GLY A 135 2.50 -45.75 -1.89
N ARG A 136 1.84 -46.89 -2.08
CA ARG A 136 2.21 -47.93 -3.05
C ARG A 136 1.78 -47.51 -4.46
N GLY A 137 2.69 -47.62 -5.42
CA GLY A 137 2.45 -47.60 -6.87
C GLY A 137 3.61 -48.30 -7.59
N PRO A 138 3.39 -48.96 -8.75
CA PRO A 138 4.09 -50.19 -9.11
C PRO A 138 5.38 -50.01 -9.92
N ASP A 139 6.12 -51.12 -9.97
CA ASP A 139 7.35 -51.43 -10.71
C ASP A 139 7.48 -50.76 -12.10
N ASP A 140 8.64 -50.15 -12.41
CA ASP A 140 9.55 -50.67 -13.44
C ASP A 140 10.89 -49.88 -13.55
N ALA A 141 11.95 -50.61 -13.89
CA ALA A 141 13.26 -50.21 -14.43
C ALA A 141 14.25 -49.31 -13.62
N THR A 142 15.29 -49.96 -13.10
CA THR A 142 16.64 -49.41 -12.83
C THR A 142 17.31 -48.88 -14.11
N PRO A 143 18.28 -47.94 -13.98
CA PRO A 143 19.66 -48.38 -14.17
C PRO A 143 20.71 -47.72 -13.26
N ASP A 144 21.87 -48.38 -13.31
CA ASP A 144 23.05 -48.34 -12.46
C ASP A 144 23.68 -46.98 -12.10
N THR A 145 24.13 -46.97 -10.85
CA THR A 145 25.17 -46.12 -10.27
C THR A 145 26.51 -46.21 -11.02
N SER A 146 27.03 -45.07 -11.44
CA SER A 146 28.48 -44.87 -11.58
C SER A 146 28.87 -43.48 -11.09
N THR A 147 29.48 -43.45 -9.92
CA THR A 147 30.22 -42.32 -9.34
C THR A 147 31.51 -42.09 -10.14
N PRO A 148 31.90 -40.83 -10.40
CA PRO A 148 33.31 -40.49 -10.30
C PRO A 148 33.56 -39.31 -9.37
N GLY A 149 34.60 -39.48 -8.56
CA GLY A 149 35.02 -38.59 -7.49
C GLY A 149 35.48 -37.21 -7.93
N GLY A 150 35.45 -36.32 -6.94
CA GLY A 150 35.93 -34.96 -7.03
C GLY A 150 37.43 -34.86 -7.25
N THR A 151 37.79 -33.89 -8.07
CA THR A 151 39.08 -33.21 -8.05
C THR A 151 38.81 -31.72 -8.20
N THR A 152 39.19 -30.96 -7.19
CA THR A 152 39.29 -29.50 -7.18
C THR A 152 40.34 -29.02 -8.18
N PRO A 153 40.06 -28.01 -9.02
CA PRO A 153 41.10 -27.28 -9.75
C PRO A 153 41.45 -25.95 -9.05
N ASP A 154 42.76 -25.70 -8.92
CA ASP A 154 43.40 -24.43 -8.57
C ASP A 154 42.96 -23.26 -9.47
N PRO A 155 42.95 -22.01 -8.97
CA PRO A 155 42.73 -20.83 -9.80
C PRO A 155 44.01 -20.44 -10.56
N VAL A 156 43.98 -20.64 -11.88
CA VAL A 156 44.99 -20.10 -12.81
C VAL A 156 44.63 -18.64 -13.12
N VAL A 157 45.57 -17.74 -12.84
CA VAL A 157 45.59 -16.33 -13.28
C VAL A 157 45.87 -16.28 -14.78
N PRO A 158 45.02 -15.65 -15.62
CA PRO A 158 45.39 -15.32 -16.99
C PRO A 158 46.01 -13.91 -17.04
N GLY A 159 47.29 -13.86 -17.42
CA GLY A 159 48.00 -12.64 -17.75
C GLY A 159 47.41 -11.94 -18.98
N GLY A 160 47.53 -10.61 -18.96
CA GLY A 160 47.02 -9.74 -20.01
C GLY A 160 47.78 -9.82 -21.33
N THR A 161 47.02 -9.63 -22.41
CA THR A 161 47.49 -9.08 -23.68
C THR A 161 46.41 -8.14 -24.19
N ALA A 162 46.75 -6.85 -24.24
CA ALA A 162 45.92 -5.81 -24.84
C ALA A 162 45.82 -6.01 -26.37
N PRO A 163 44.67 -5.77 -27.00
CA PRO A 163 44.60 -5.57 -28.44
C PRO A 163 44.87 -4.11 -28.80
N ASP A 164 45.78 -3.95 -29.75
CA ASP A 164 46.11 -2.75 -30.51
C ASP A 164 44.84 -2.11 -31.10
N GLN A 165 44.58 -0.85 -30.75
CA GLN A 165 43.45 -0.09 -31.27
C GLN A 165 43.95 0.78 -32.43
N ALA A 166 43.65 0.36 -33.66
CA ALA A 166 43.91 1.13 -34.87
C ALA A 166 42.87 2.25 -35.02
N ASP A 167 43.35 3.48 -35.21
CA ASP A 167 42.59 4.67 -35.59
C ASP A 167 41.89 4.50 -36.94
N PRO A 168 40.59 4.83 -37.05
CA PRO A 168 40.00 5.22 -38.32
C PRO A 168 39.91 6.75 -38.42
N THR A 169 40.82 7.34 -39.20
CA THR A 169 40.68 8.69 -39.74
C THR A 169 39.48 8.75 -40.68
N GLY A 170 38.39 9.40 -40.24
CA GLY A 170 37.22 9.71 -41.05
C GLY A 170 36.96 11.21 -41.10
N THR A 171 37.24 11.82 -42.25
CA THR A 171 36.94 13.22 -42.62
C THR A 171 35.44 13.53 -42.55
N ALA A 172 35.07 14.54 -41.75
CA ALA A 172 33.73 15.14 -41.73
C ALA A 172 33.66 16.36 -42.69
N PRO A 173 32.55 16.56 -43.41
CA PRO A 173 32.37 17.73 -44.28
C PRO A 173 31.83 18.95 -43.51
N ASP A 174 32.38 20.12 -43.86
CA ASP A 174 31.97 21.47 -43.48
C ASP A 174 30.48 21.75 -43.70
N GLN A 175 29.82 22.44 -42.75
CA GLN A 175 28.90 23.57 -42.99
C GLN A 175 28.47 24.30 -41.67
N PRO A 176 27.93 25.55 -41.73
CA PRO A 176 28.52 26.70 -41.05
C PRO A 176 27.88 27.10 -39.70
N ALA A 177 28.70 27.76 -38.87
CA ALA A 177 28.35 28.30 -37.57
C ALA A 177 27.48 29.58 -37.63
N ALA A 178 26.43 29.62 -36.80
CA ALA A 178 25.69 30.83 -36.46
C ALA A 178 26.29 31.51 -35.23
N ASN A 179 26.59 32.80 -35.38
CA ASN A 179 27.16 33.69 -34.37
C ASN A 179 26.10 34.04 -33.30
N ILE A 180 26.34 33.71 -32.02
CA ILE A 180 25.61 34.31 -30.89
C ILE A 180 26.63 34.80 -29.86
N THR A 181 26.65 36.13 -29.68
CA THR A 181 27.51 36.88 -28.78
C THR A 181 26.90 36.88 -27.37
N THR A 182 27.65 36.40 -26.37
CA THR A 182 27.31 36.52 -24.94
C THR A 182 27.98 37.75 -24.31
N PRO A 183 27.30 38.51 -23.41
CA PRO A 183 27.91 39.60 -22.66
C PRO A 183 28.56 39.12 -21.33
N PRO A 184 29.58 39.83 -20.80
CA PRO A 184 30.33 39.41 -19.62
C PRO A 184 29.67 39.79 -18.27
N PRO A 185 30.05 39.12 -17.15
CA PRO A 185 29.43 39.29 -15.85
C PRO A 185 29.96 40.49 -15.05
N VAL A 186 29.07 41.13 -14.30
CA VAL A 186 29.35 42.23 -13.36
C VAL A 186 29.47 41.69 -11.94
N THR A 187 30.53 42.09 -11.24
CA THR A 187 30.83 41.74 -9.83
C THR A 187 30.28 42.81 -8.88
N PRO A 188 29.52 42.47 -7.82
CA PRO A 188 29.19 43.43 -6.75
C PRO A 188 30.15 43.31 -5.57
N GLY A 189 30.71 44.45 -5.16
CA GLY A 189 31.57 44.60 -3.99
C GLY A 189 30.82 44.72 -2.66
N ALA A 190 31.53 44.38 -1.59
CA ALA A 190 31.09 44.29 -0.21
C ALA A 190 30.77 45.65 0.46
N GLY A 191 29.81 45.63 1.39
CA GLY A 191 29.58 46.68 2.38
C GLY A 191 28.59 46.24 3.47
N ILE A 192 29.06 46.19 4.73
CA ILE A 192 28.35 45.98 6.00
C ILE A 192 29.00 46.98 7.00
N PRO A 193 28.44 47.39 8.17
CA PRO A 193 27.07 47.32 8.75
C PRO A 193 26.53 48.69 9.26
N GLY A 194 25.24 48.73 9.67
CA GLY A 194 24.80 49.66 10.71
C GLY A 194 23.28 49.75 10.91
N ALA A 195 22.81 49.26 12.05
CA ALA A 195 21.47 49.49 12.65
C ALA A 195 21.66 50.26 13.98
N PRO A 196 20.62 50.58 14.78
CA PRO A 196 19.21 50.97 14.52
C PRO A 196 18.83 52.29 15.24
N GLU A 197 17.65 52.87 15.00
CA GLU A 197 16.91 53.61 16.06
C GLU A 197 15.42 53.88 15.74
N THR A 198 14.61 53.69 16.78
CA THR A 198 13.15 53.82 16.94
C THR A 198 12.68 55.26 17.16
N THR A 199 11.48 55.65 16.70
CA THR A 199 10.36 56.22 17.52
C THR A 199 9.17 56.73 16.70
N ALA A 200 8.00 56.74 17.34
CA ALA A 200 6.63 56.92 16.85
C ALA A 200 6.15 58.39 16.72
N GLN A 201 5.14 58.66 15.87
CA GLN A 201 3.89 59.38 16.21
C GLN A 201 2.96 59.65 15.00
N GLN A 202 1.68 59.29 15.14
CA GLN A 202 0.48 59.73 14.39
C GLN A 202 0.10 61.20 14.79
N PRO A 203 -0.93 61.90 14.22
CA PRO A 203 -1.92 61.52 13.20
C PRO A 203 -2.27 62.60 12.12
N GLY A 204 -3.02 62.18 11.07
CA GLY A 204 -4.17 62.94 10.58
C GLY A 204 -4.11 63.63 9.21
N SER A 205 -4.88 63.06 8.28
CA SER A 205 -5.63 63.70 7.18
C SER A 205 -4.91 64.09 5.87
N GLY A 206 -5.28 63.39 4.79
CA GLY A 206 -5.51 64.01 3.49
C GLY A 206 -4.85 63.35 2.28
N VAL A 207 -5.70 62.89 1.35
CA VAL A 207 -5.46 62.70 -0.10
C VAL A 207 -4.79 61.40 -0.55
N THR A 208 -5.61 60.53 -1.14
CA THR A 208 -5.24 59.38 -1.99
C THR A 208 -4.88 59.83 -3.42
N PRO A 209 -3.88 59.21 -4.07
CA PRO A 209 -3.81 59.13 -5.52
C PRO A 209 -4.11 57.70 -6.03
N GLN A 210 -4.82 57.71 -7.14
CA GLN A 210 -5.61 56.65 -7.75
C GLN A 210 -4.79 55.89 -8.82
N VAL A 211 -5.02 54.58 -8.90
CA VAL A 211 -4.63 53.70 -10.00
C VAL A 211 -5.49 54.01 -11.25
N PRO A 212 -4.97 54.00 -12.49
CA PRO A 212 -5.80 54.25 -13.66
C PRO A 212 -6.55 52.98 -14.11
N ALA A 213 -7.88 53.08 -14.13
CA ALA A 213 -8.78 52.23 -14.89
C ALA A 213 -9.21 52.98 -16.17
N ALA A 214 -9.27 52.28 -17.31
CA ALA A 214 -9.84 52.80 -18.55
C ALA A 214 -11.28 52.34 -18.71
N ALA A 215 -12.20 53.29 -18.87
CA ALA A 215 -13.62 53.08 -19.21
C ALA A 215 -13.94 53.74 -20.57
N GLY A 216 -14.88 53.14 -21.30
CA GLY A 216 -15.26 53.53 -22.67
C GLY A 216 -16.41 54.54 -22.80
N ALA A 217 -16.92 54.67 -24.04
CA ALA A 217 -18.23 55.18 -24.52
C ALA A 217 -18.15 55.24 -26.07
N GLY A 218 -19.16 55.11 -26.94
CA GLY A 218 -20.63 54.98 -26.85
C GLY A 218 -21.28 55.57 -28.13
N ALA A 219 -22.30 54.89 -28.67
CA ALA A 219 -23.43 55.35 -29.52
C ALA A 219 -23.32 55.70 -31.06
N ASP A 220 -24.21 55.02 -31.81
CA ASP A 220 -25.11 55.40 -32.93
C ASP A 220 -24.64 55.88 -34.33
N THR A 221 -24.96 55.09 -35.40
CA THR A 221 -25.98 55.36 -36.47
C THR A 221 -25.83 54.46 -37.74
N GLY A 222 -26.92 53.78 -38.16
CA GLY A 222 -27.41 53.74 -39.56
C GLY A 222 -26.98 52.67 -40.61
N ALA A 223 -27.96 51.81 -40.99
CA ALA A 223 -28.37 51.39 -42.36
C ALA A 223 -27.93 50.04 -43.01
N ASN A 224 -28.96 49.20 -43.29
CA ASN A 224 -29.25 48.30 -44.45
C ASN A 224 -28.27 47.14 -44.84
N THR A 225 -28.65 45.92 -45.24
CA THR A 225 -29.88 45.33 -45.87
C THR A 225 -29.78 43.78 -45.96
N GLY A 226 -30.91 43.05 -45.81
CA GLY A 226 -31.29 41.74 -46.43
C GLY A 226 -30.50 40.48 -46.02
N SER A 227 -31.07 39.28 -45.79
CA SER A 227 -32.32 38.68 -46.26
C SER A 227 -32.74 37.50 -45.37
N SER A 228 -34.04 37.21 -45.46
CA SER A 228 -34.92 36.46 -44.56
C SER A 228 -34.92 34.93 -44.74
N ALA A 229 -35.28 34.22 -43.66
CA ALA A 229 -35.90 32.89 -43.65
C ALA A 229 -37.33 32.91 -44.27
N PRO A 230 -37.96 31.74 -44.55
CA PRO A 230 -39.03 31.24 -43.65
C PRO A 230 -39.11 29.68 -43.61
N ALA A 231 -39.35 29.00 -42.48
CA ALA A 231 -40.53 28.86 -41.60
C ALA A 231 -41.31 27.52 -41.80
N GLN A 232 -41.68 26.94 -40.66
CA GLN A 232 -42.39 25.69 -40.35
C GLN A 232 -43.82 25.59 -40.96
N PRO A 233 -44.51 24.41 -40.95
CA PRO A 233 -45.42 24.08 -39.83
C PRO A 233 -45.65 22.57 -39.53
N ALA A 234 -46.43 22.31 -38.48
CA ALA A 234 -46.70 21.02 -37.81
C ALA A 234 -47.93 20.22 -38.31
N GLY A 235 -47.96 18.90 -38.02
CA GLY A 235 -49.20 18.17 -37.63
C GLY A 235 -49.55 16.81 -38.28
N ALA A 236 -49.69 15.78 -37.43
CA ALA A 236 -50.72 14.70 -37.40
C ALA A 236 -50.53 13.28 -38.03
N SER A 237 -50.86 12.28 -37.16
CA SER A 237 -51.56 10.98 -37.37
C SER A 237 -50.83 9.71 -37.88
N ALA A 238 -51.13 8.58 -37.19
CA ALA A 238 -50.65 7.19 -37.38
C ALA A 238 -51.21 6.48 -38.64
N PRO A 239 -50.63 5.33 -39.07
CA PRO A 239 -51.31 4.04 -38.87
C PRO A 239 -50.42 2.77 -38.69
N THR A 240 -51.12 1.68 -38.32
CA THR A 240 -50.81 0.25 -38.10
C THR A 240 -50.07 -0.56 -39.19
N GLY A 241 -49.31 -1.60 -38.78
CA GLY A 241 -48.85 -2.74 -39.61
C GLY A 241 -48.11 -3.85 -38.81
N THR A 242 -48.14 -5.11 -39.27
CA THR A 242 -48.08 -6.40 -38.53
C THR A 242 -46.83 -7.32 -38.70
N THR A 243 -46.50 -8.14 -37.66
CA THR A 243 -45.81 -9.51 -37.60
C THR A 243 -44.34 -9.70 -38.07
N PRO A 244 -43.53 -10.74 -37.68
CA PRO A 244 -43.58 -11.82 -36.64
C PRO A 244 -42.25 -11.94 -35.77
N PRO A 245 -42.01 -12.97 -34.89
CA PRO A 245 -41.04 -12.93 -33.77
C PRO A 245 -39.65 -13.56 -34.09
N PRO A 246 -38.58 -13.33 -33.28
CA PRO A 246 -38.18 -14.40 -32.34
C PRO A 246 -37.47 -13.98 -31.02
N THR A 247 -37.68 -14.84 -30.03
CA THR A 247 -36.83 -15.28 -28.89
C THR A 247 -35.49 -14.58 -28.65
N GLY A 248 -35.37 -13.96 -27.48
CA GLY A 248 -34.12 -13.45 -26.92
C GLY A 248 -33.54 -14.38 -25.87
N VAL A 249 -32.21 -14.32 -25.74
CA VAL A 249 -31.47 -14.82 -24.58
C VAL A 249 -30.10 -14.10 -24.51
N PRO A 250 -29.66 -13.57 -23.35
CA PRO A 250 -28.44 -12.77 -23.26
C PRO A 250 -27.18 -13.57 -22.88
N GLY A 251 -26.14 -13.41 -23.71
CA GLY A 251 -24.91 -12.69 -23.35
C GLY A 251 -24.07 -13.17 -22.16
N VAL A 252 -23.03 -13.94 -22.47
CA VAL A 252 -21.86 -14.27 -21.63
C VAL A 252 -20.87 -13.09 -21.62
N ALA A 253 -20.34 -12.73 -20.45
CA ALA A 253 -19.18 -11.85 -20.26
C ALA A 253 -17.99 -12.63 -19.66
N PRO A 254 -16.74 -12.25 -19.97
CA PRO A 254 -15.53 -13.00 -19.62
C PRO A 254 -15.13 -12.83 -18.15
N MET A 255 -14.59 -13.91 -17.58
CA MET A 255 -14.31 -14.07 -16.15
C MET A 255 -13.02 -13.39 -15.69
N THR A 256 -13.17 -12.49 -14.73
CA THR A 256 -12.21 -12.19 -13.65
C THR A 256 -12.65 -12.96 -12.39
N PRO A 257 -11.77 -13.17 -11.38
CA PRO A 257 -12.17 -13.86 -10.14
C PRO A 257 -13.36 -13.13 -9.48
N VAL A 258 -14.39 -13.90 -9.12
CA VAL A 258 -15.69 -13.43 -8.65
C VAL A 258 -15.57 -12.69 -7.32
N MET A 259 -15.73 -11.37 -7.37
CA MET A 259 -16.01 -10.47 -6.25
C MET A 259 -17.48 -10.02 -6.38
N GLY A 260 -18.39 -10.69 -5.67
CA GLY A 260 -19.81 -10.34 -5.63
C GLY A 260 -20.07 -9.19 -4.67
N GLY A 261 -20.32 -8.00 -5.21
CA GLY A 261 -20.81 -6.84 -4.46
C GLY A 261 -22.32 -6.94 -4.21
N MET A 262 -22.73 -6.73 -2.96
CA MET A 262 -24.12 -6.59 -2.57
C MET A 262 -24.30 -5.18 -1.99
N ASP A 263 -24.81 -4.26 -2.80
CA ASP A 263 -25.24 -2.93 -2.36
C ASP A 263 -26.70 -3.01 -1.92
N ASP A 264 -26.97 -2.66 -0.66
CA ASP A 264 -28.31 -2.57 -0.08
C ASP A 264 -28.48 -1.22 0.64
N ARG A 265 -29.24 -0.29 0.04
CA ARG A 265 -29.83 0.88 0.71
C ARG A 265 -31.18 1.23 0.10
N GLY A 266 -32.24 1.10 0.90
CA GLY A 266 -33.50 1.82 0.68
C GLY A 266 -34.70 1.32 1.49
N THR A 267 -34.85 1.77 2.74
CA THR A 267 -36.16 1.71 3.44
C THR A 267 -36.53 3.06 4.05
N THR A 268 -37.62 3.67 3.54
CA THR A 268 -38.67 4.40 4.30
C THR A 268 -39.78 4.93 3.36
N ALA A 269 -40.95 4.27 3.33
CA ALA A 269 -42.32 4.85 3.28
C ALA A 269 -43.44 3.75 3.16
N PRO A 270 -44.59 3.82 3.88
CA PRO A 270 -45.67 2.81 3.84
C PRO A 270 -47.00 3.37 3.23
N PRO A 271 -48.15 2.65 3.24
CA PRO A 271 -48.63 1.84 2.12
C PRO A 271 -49.97 2.29 1.50
N SER A 272 -50.25 1.94 0.24
CA SER A 272 -51.60 1.92 -0.36
C SER A 272 -51.69 0.96 -1.56
N GLN A 273 -52.68 0.06 -1.52
CA GLN A 273 -53.08 -0.93 -2.53
C GLN A 273 -53.66 -0.20 -3.78
N THR A 274 -53.65 -0.64 -5.05
CA THR A 274 -54.08 -1.92 -5.67
C THR A 274 -53.85 -1.86 -7.21
N SER A 275 -53.56 -3.00 -7.86
CA SER A 275 -53.81 -3.35 -9.30
C SER A 275 -52.82 -2.98 -10.44
N GLY A 276 -51.81 -3.84 -10.61
CA GLY A 276 -51.34 -4.52 -11.85
C GLY A 276 -51.31 -3.82 -13.22
N ARG A 277 -50.12 -3.40 -13.67
CA ARG A 277 -49.63 -3.46 -15.07
C ARG A 277 -48.14 -3.13 -15.11
N SER A 278 -47.32 -4.06 -15.58
CA SER A 278 -45.85 -3.97 -15.56
C SER A 278 -45.33 -3.08 -16.69
N ASP A 279 -44.80 -1.92 -16.32
CA ASP A 279 -44.03 -1.03 -17.18
C ASP A 279 -42.60 -1.57 -17.27
N ALA A 280 -42.12 -1.90 -18.47
CA ALA A 280 -40.78 -2.42 -18.70
C ALA A 280 -39.93 -1.36 -19.41
N THR A 281 -38.93 -0.87 -18.69
CA THR A 281 -37.87 0.07 -19.08
C THR A 281 -37.02 -0.43 -20.26
N PRO A 282 -36.47 0.49 -21.08
CA PRO A 282 -35.56 0.13 -22.17
C PRO A 282 -34.25 -0.45 -21.61
N MET A 283 -33.87 -1.65 -22.05
CA MET A 283 -32.57 -2.24 -21.71
C MET A 283 -31.44 -1.46 -22.41
N MET A 284 -30.62 -0.78 -21.61
CA MET A 284 -29.38 -0.14 -22.06
C MET A 284 -28.36 -1.23 -22.41
N ALA A 285 -27.76 -1.15 -23.60
CA ALA A 285 -26.49 -1.83 -23.87
C ALA A 285 -25.48 -1.44 -22.77
N PRO A 286 -24.51 -2.30 -22.41
CA PRO A 286 -23.44 -1.91 -21.49
C PRO A 286 -22.74 -0.71 -22.12
N MET A 287 -22.98 0.47 -21.55
CA MET A 287 -22.30 1.69 -21.95
C MET A 287 -20.81 1.44 -21.73
N PRO A 288 -19.95 1.67 -22.75
CA PRO A 288 -18.51 1.52 -22.57
C PRO A 288 -18.10 2.39 -21.38
N THR A 289 -17.24 1.84 -20.52
CA THR A 289 -16.74 2.58 -19.37
C THR A 289 -15.99 3.83 -19.86
N PRO A 290 -15.96 4.93 -19.08
CA PRO A 290 -15.24 6.14 -19.46
C PRO A 290 -13.78 5.85 -19.86
N PHE A 291 -13.12 4.95 -19.12
CA PHE A 291 -11.77 4.52 -19.43
C PHE A 291 -11.67 3.73 -20.75
N ALA A 292 -12.55 2.74 -20.97
CA ALA A 292 -12.55 1.98 -22.22
C ALA A 292 -12.85 2.87 -23.44
N ALA A 293 -13.74 3.85 -23.28
CA ALA A 293 -14.04 4.84 -24.32
C ALA A 293 -12.83 5.76 -24.61
N ALA A 294 -12.12 6.22 -23.58
CA ALA A 294 -10.91 7.03 -23.74
C ALA A 294 -9.78 6.23 -24.41
N VAL A 295 -9.56 4.97 -24.04
CA VAL A 295 -8.61 4.07 -24.72
C VAL A 295 -9.00 3.86 -26.17
N ALA A 296 -10.29 3.63 -26.47
CA ALA A 296 -10.76 3.46 -27.85
C ALA A 296 -10.53 4.74 -28.69
N ALA A 297 -10.82 5.92 -28.14
CA ALA A 297 -10.56 7.20 -28.79
C ALA A 297 -9.05 7.46 -28.97
N ALA A 298 -8.23 7.11 -27.99
CA ALA A 298 -6.77 7.21 -28.08
C ALA A 298 -6.18 6.26 -29.12
N LYS A 299 -6.73 5.05 -29.24
CA LYS A 299 -6.40 4.08 -30.30
C LYS A 299 -6.79 4.62 -31.68
N GLU A 300 -8.01 5.14 -31.84
CA GLU A 300 -8.45 5.76 -33.10
C GLU A 300 -7.55 6.92 -33.51
N LYS A 301 -7.23 7.81 -32.56
CA LYS A 301 -6.30 8.93 -32.78
C LYS A 301 -4.89 8.48 -33.12
N ALA A 302 -4.40 7.41 -32.50
CA ALA A 302 -3.09 6.84 -32.81
C ALA A 302 -3.06 6.14 -34.17
N ALA A 303 -4.19 5.61 -34.63
CA ALA A 303 -4.37 4.97 -35.94
C ALA A 303 -4.60 5.98 -37.08
N GLU A 304 -4.75 7.28 -36.79
CA GLU A 304 -4.81 8.31 -37.83
C GLU A 304 -3.53 8.26 -38.68
N PRO A 305 -3.62 8.31 -40.02
CA PRO A 305 -2.49 8.06 -40.90
C PRO A 305 -1.43 9.16 -40.83
N SER A 306 -0.52 9.01 -39.86
CA SER A 306 0.84 9.50 -39.95
C SER A 306 1.37 9.10 -41.33
N HIS A 307 1.83 10.05 -42.14
CA HIS A 307 2.37 9.79 -43.48
C HIS A 307 3.69 8.98 -43.48
N VAL A 308 3.96 8.24 -42.40
CA VAL A 308 5.02 7.26 -42.24
C VAL A 308 4.36 5.88 -42.18
N VAL A 309 4.32 5.21 -43.32
CA VAL A 309 3.84 3.83 -43.45
C VAL A 309 4.87 2.91 -42.78
N GLY A 310 4.54 2.33 -41.61
CA GLY A 310 5.37 1.27 -41.01
C GLY A 310 5.31 1.10 -39.49
N ASP A 311 4.88 2.10 -38.71
CA ASP A 311 4.77 1.96 -37.26
C ASP A 311 3.40 1.39 -36.88
N GLU A 312 3.39 0.12 -36.43
CA GLU A 312 2.21 -0.48 -35.82
C GLU A 312 1.95 0.17 -34.46
N VAL A 313 0.70 0.60 -34.22
CA VAL A 313 0.31 1.21 -32.94
C VAL A 313 0.28 0.11 -31.88
N ASP A 314 1.22 0.15 -30.95
CA ASP A 314 1.20 -0.74 -29.79
C ASP A 314 0.00 -0.41 -28.90
N GLU A 315 -0.98 -1.32 -28.87
CA GLU A 315 -2.20 -1.16 -28.09
C GLU A 315 -1.95 -1.05 -26.59
N ASP A 316 -0.95 -1.76 -26.07
CA ASP A 316 -0.61 -1.76 -24.65
C ASP A 316 0.04 -0.46 -24.22
N LEU A 317 0.88 0.10 -25.09
CA LEU A 317 1.45 1.43 -24.88
C LEU A 317 0.34 2.49 -24.81
N VAL A 318 -0.67 2.40 -25.68
CA VAL A 318 -1.82 3.32 -25.65
C VAL A 318 -2.58 3.20 -24.33
N ILE A 319 -2.88 1.98 -23.87
CA ILE A 319 -3.56 1.75 -22.57
C ILE A 319 -2.76 2.35 -21.42
N ALA A 320 -1.48 2.01 -21.33
CA ALA A 320 -0.60 2.46 -20.25
C ALA A 320 -0.50 4.00 -20.22
N ARG A 321 -0.32 4.61 -21.40
CA ARG A 321 -0.23 6.05 -21.56
C ARG A 321 -1.53 6.75 -21.18
N THR A 322 -2.68 6.29 -21.68
CA THR A 322 -3.98 6.92 -21.38
C THR A 322 -4.27 6.89 -19.88
N LEU A 323 -3.97 5.79 -19.19
CA LEU A 323 -4.09 5.74 -17.73
C LEU A 323 -3.17 6.75 -17.06
N LEU A 324 -1.87 6.73 -17.38
CA LEU A 324 -0.90 7.63 -16.74
C LEU A 324 -1.24 9.11 -16.99
N ARG A 325 -1.65 9.47 -18.20
CA ARG A 325 -2.07 10.85 -18.53
C ARG A 325 -3.26 11.31 -17.70
N SER A 326 -4.26 10.44 -17.56
CA SER A 326 -5.47 10.71 -16.78
C SER A 326 -5.17 10.82 -15.30
N VAL A 327 -4.28 9.97 -14.77
CA VAL A 327 -3.80 10.05 -13.38
C VAL A 327 -3.08 11.37 -13.14
N LEU A 328 -2.13 11.74 -14.00
CA LEU A 328 -1.38 13.00 -13.89
C LEU A 328 -2.28 14.23 -14.03
N ALA A 329 -3.40 14.12 -14.74
CA ALA A 329 -4.40 15.18 -14.77
C ALA A 329 -5.19 15.21 -13.47
N ALA A 330 -5.58 14.05 -12.93
CA ALA A 330 -6.42 13.93 -11.74
C ALA A 330 -5.72 14.36 -10.46
N VAL A 331 -4.43 14.02 -10.30
CA VAL A 331 -3.65 14.34 -9.11
C VAL A 331 -3.14 15.76 -9.15
N ASP A 332 -3.06 16.40 -7.99
CA ASP A 332 -2.47 17.73 -7.89
C ASP A 332 -0.95 17.65 -8.10
N SER A 333 -0.44 18.53 -8.96
CA SER A 333 0.99 18.71 -9.21
C SER A 333 1.78 19.23 -8.00
N SER A 334 1.10 19.53 -6.89
CA SER A 334 1.68 20.05 -5.65
C SER A 334 2.54 19.04 -4.89
N VAL A 335 2.33 17.72 -5.05
CA VAL A 335 3.13 16.74 -4.29
C VAL A 335 4.57 16.71 -4.82
N ILE A 336 5.49 17.27 -4.04
CA ILE A 336 6.89 17.47 -4.44
C ILE A 336 7.59 16.13 -4.69
N GLY A 337 8.14 15.99 -5.91
CA GLY A 337 9.00 14.87 -6.29
C GLY A 337 8.29 13.52 -6.42
N LEU A 338 6.95 13.52 -6.45
CA LEU A 338 6.15 12.36 -6.78
C LEU A 338 6.28 12.05 -8.27
N THR A 339 6.71 10.84 -8.59
CA THR A 339 6.69 10.33 -9.96
C THR A 339 5.89 9.04 -10.01
N TRP A 340 5.31 8.82 -11.17
CA TRP A 340 4.37 7.75 -11.51
C TRP A 340 4.89 6.94 -12.68
N ALA A 341 4.59 5.64 -12.66
CA ALA A 341 4.73 4.77 -13.82
C ALA A 341 3.53 3.82 -13.94
N VAL A 342 3.24 3.42 -15.18
CA VAL A 342 2.22 2.43 -15.51
C VAL A 342 2.83 1.40 -16.45
N SER A 343 2.50 0.14 -16.26
CA SER A 343 2.92 -0.95 -17.14
C SER A 343 1.76 -1.85 -17.52
N VAL A 344 1.90 -2.52 -18.66
CA VAL A 344 1.00 -3.59 -19.09
C VAL A 344 1.82 -4.87 -19.21
N MET A 345 1.28 -5.94 -18.66
CA MET A 345 1.88 -7.28 -18.73
C MET A 345 0.87 -8.24 -19.35
N ARG A 346 1.31 -9.07 -20.30
CA ARG A 346 0.47 -10.08 -20.95
C ARG A 346 0.88 -11.47 -20.55
N GLY A 347 -0.08 -12.26 -20.08
CA GLY A 347 0.09 -13.68 -19.79
C GLY A 347 -1.10 -14.51 -20.29
N PRO A 348 -1.16 -15.81 -19.97
CA PRO A 348 -2.27 -16.70 -20.35
C PRO A 348 -3.64 -16.22 -19.88
N ALA A 349 -3.70 -15.48 -18.78
CA ALA A 349 -4.92 -14.92 -18.21
C ALA A 349 -5.37 -13.59 -18.88
N GLY A 350 -4.58 -13.05 -19.81
CA GLY A 350 -4.84 -11.77 -20.47
C GLY A 350 -3.83 -10.68 -20.11
N ALA A 351 -4.25 -9.42 -20.27
CA ALA A 351 -3.44 -8.24 -19.95
C ALA A 351 -3.75 -7.76 -18.52
N GLY A 352 -2.71 -7.58 -17.71
CA GLY A 352 -2.77 -6.90 -16.42
C GLY A 352 -2.15 -5.51 -16.51
N VAL A 353 -2.80 -4.51 -15.90
CA VAL A 353 -2.31 -3.12 -15.84
C VAL A 353 -1.83 -2.83 -14.43
N PHE A 354 -0.58 -2.38 -14.30
CA PHE A 354 0.04 -2.11 -13.00
C PHE A 354 0.50 -0.67 -12.89
N ILE A 355 0.21 -0.04 -11.76
CA ILE A 355 0.59 1.34 -11.43
C ILE A 355 1.40 1.39 -10.14
N THR A 356 2.37 2.30 -10.07
CA THR A 356 3.08 2.61 -8.83
C THR A 356 3.59 4.05 -8.85
N THR A 357 3.87 4.56 -7.65
CA THR A 357 4.62 5.78 -7.43
C THR A 357 6.01 5.48 -6.88
N ASN A 358 6.87 6.49 -6.82
CA ASN A 358 8.17 6.43 -6.14
C ASN A 358 8.09 6.77 -4.63
N GLU A 359 6.89 6.75 -4.06
CA GLU A 359 6.67 7.11 -2.66
C GLU A 359 6.25 5.90 -1.84
N GLY A 360 7.13 5.48 -0.91
CA GLY A 360 6.91 4.31 -0.06
C GLY A 360 6.68 3.05 -0.90
N ARG A 361 5.68 2.25 -0.50
CA ARG A 361 5.21 1.07 -1.23
C ARG A 361 4.10 1.45 -2.21
N GLY A 362 4.39 2.40 -3.11
CA GLY A 362 3.49 2.87 -4.16
C GLY A 362 2.25 3.58 -3.63
N TRP A 363 2.45 4.52 -2.71
CA TRP A 363 1.37 5.32 -2.15
C TRP A 363 0.56 6.04 -3.23
N MET A 364 -0.75 6.14 -2.99
CA MET A 364 -1.73 6.83 -3.83
C MET A 364 -2.41 7.96 -3.06
N PRO A 365 -2.56 9.18 -3.64
CA PRO A 365 -3.23 10.29 -2.99
C PRO A 365 -4.74 10.04 -2.82
N ALA A 366 -5.33 10.68 -1.81
CA ALA A 366 -6.77 10.69 -1.61
C ALA A 366 -7.51 11.37 -2.79
N GLY A 367 -8.76 10.97 -3.04
CA GLY A 367 -9.57 11.52 -4.13
C GLY A 367 -9.25 11.00 -5.54
N LEU A 368 -8.33 10.04 -5.66
CA LEU A 368 -8.04 9.34 -6.93
C LEU A 368 -8.86 8.04 -7.02
N PHE A 369 -9.60 7.88 -8.11
CA PHE A 369 -10.37 6.68 -8.43
C PHE A 369 -9.83 6.04 -9.71
N LEU A 370 -9.32 4.81 -9.62
CA LEU A 370 -8.71 4.10 -10.77
C LEU A 370 -9.65 2.99 -11.27
N PRO A 371 -9.54 2.58 -12.55
CA PRO A 371 -10.26 1.41 -13.05
C PRO A 371 -9.99 0.18 -12.19
N ARG A 372 -11.01 -0.64 -11.94
CA ARG A 372 -10.94 -1.81 -11.06
C ARG A 372 -9.93 -2.87 -11.51
N GLU A 373 -9.55 -2.84 -12.78
CA GLU A 373 -8.57 -3.75 -13.38
C GLU A 373 -7.12 -3.35 -13.09
N VAL A 374 -6.89 -2.13 -12.57
CA VAL A 374 -5.56 -1.64 -12.22
C VAL A 374 -5.11 -2.27 -10.91
N SER A 375 -3.89 -2.81 -10.91
CA SER A 375 -3.24 -3.37 -9.72
C SER A 375 -1.93 -2.63 -9.42
N SER A 376 -1.25 -2.99 -8.34
CA SER A 376 0.04 -2.44 -7.96
C SER A 376 1.00 -3.55 -7.54
N PRO A 377 2.31 -3.45 -7.80
CA PRO A 377 3.30 -4.45 -7.39
C PRO A 377 3.20 -4.87 -5.93
N TRP A 378 2.85 -3.91 -5.06
CA TRP A 378 2.88 -4.07 -3.60
C TRP A 378 1.79 -4.99 -3.05
N VAL A 379 0.68 -5.15 -3.78
CA VAL A 379 -0.38 -6.12 -3.45
C VAL A 379 0.12 -7.56 -3.61
N TRP A 380 1.16 -7.75 -4.42
CA TRP A 380 1.74 -9.06 -4.74
C TRP A 380 3.07 -9.32 -4.03
N ASP A 381 3.53 -8.38 -3.20
CA ASP A 381 4.87 -8.42 -2.60
C ASP A 381 5.04 -9.65 -1.69
N GLU A 382 4.01 -10.01 -0.91
CA GLU A 382 4.01 -11.24 -0.09
C GLU A 382 4.17 -12.51 -0.93
N LEU A 383 3.54 -12.56 -2.11
CA LEU A 383 3.66 -13.70 -3.02
C LEU A 383 5.02 -13.70 -3.74
N LEU A 384 5.67 -12.54 -3.83
CA LEU A 384 6.93 -12.34 -4.52
C LEU A 384 8.15 -12.56 -3.64
N GLY A 385 8.04 -12.28 -2.34
CA GLY A 385 9.10 -12.38 -1.35
C GLY A 385 9.78 -13.74 -1.32
N THR A 386 11.09 -13.71 -1.05
CA THR A 386 11.80 -14.82 -0.43
C THR A 386 11.43 -14.83 1.06
N ASP A 387 11.52 -15.97 1.75
CA ASP A 387 11.19 -16.17 3.19
C ASP A 387 12.02 -15.31 4.19
N THR A 388 12.49 -14.14 3.79
CA THR A 388 13.37 -13.23 4.50
C THR A 388 12.57 -12.01 4.94
N ASP A 389 12.58 -11.73 6.25
CA ASP A 389 11.93 -10.58 6.90
C ASP A 389 12.48 -9.19 6.47
N GLU A 390 13.15 -9.07 5.32
CA GLU A 390 13.95 -7.89 4.92
C GLU A 390 13.20 -6.84 4.09
N GLY A 391 11.90 -7.02 3.83
CA GLY A 391 11.08 -6.12 3.01
C GLY A 391 11.43 -6.16 1.51
N SER A 392 10.65 -5.44 0.69
CA SER A 392 10.83 -5.43 -0.77
C SER A 392 12.07 -4.62 -1.17
N PRO A 393 12.97 -5.15 -2.03
CA PRO A 393 14.14 -4.42 -2.50
C PRO A 393 13.80 -3.24 -3.44
N TRP A 394 12.52 -3.00 -3.70
CA TRP A 394 12.03 -1.88 -4.52
C TRP A 394 11.63 -0.67 -3.68
N GLU A 395 11.49 -0.84 -2.37
CA GLU A 395 11.17 0.26 -1.45
C GLU A 395 12.29 1.31 -1.51
N GLY A 396 11.93 2.59 -1.65
CA GLY A 396 12.91 3.69 -1.69
C GLY A 396 13.60 3.93 -3.04
N VAL A 397 13.26 3.17 -4.09
CA VAL A 397 13.76 3.42 -5.45
C VAL A 397 13.14 4.70 -6.03
N THR A 398 13.99 5.56 -6.59
CA THR A 398 13.57 6.88 -7.11
C THR A 398 12.72 6.79 -8.39
N ASP A 399 13.01 5.81 -9.25
CA ASP A 399 12.37 5.62 -10.55
C ASP A 399 11.26 4.54 -10.47
N PRO A 400 9.98 4.91 -10.55
CA PRO A 400 8.87 3.96 -10.49
C PRO A 400 8.80 3.07 -11.74
N ALA A 401 9.37 3.50 -12.87
CA ALA A 401 9.46 2.66 -14.07
C ALA A 401 10.40 1.48 -13.83
N ARG A 402 11.46 1.71 -13.06
CA ARG A 402 12.36 0.66 -12.63
C ARG A 402 11.65 -0.35 -11.73
N VAL A 403 10.85 0.11 -10.76
CA VAL A 403 10.05 -0.76 -9.90
C VAL A 403 9.15 -1.69 -10.73
N LEU A 404 8.45 -1.16 -11.73
CA LEU A 404 7.58 -1.98 -12.60
C LEU A 404 8.36 -2.95 -13.49
N ALA A 405 9.55 -2.59 -13.95
CA ALA A 405 10.39 -3.49 -14.74
C ALA A 405 10.91 -4.68 -13.90
N GLU A 406 11.34 -4.40 -12.68
CA GLU A 406 11.82 -5.41 -11.71
C GLU A 406 10.68 -6.32 -11.25
N PHE A 407 9.53 -5.72 -10.94
CA PHE A 407 8.30 -6.45 -10.68
C PHE A 407 7.92 -7.34 -11.87
N GLY A 408 7.98 -6.82 -13.11
CA GLY A 408 7.69 -7.61 -14.31
C GLY A 408 8.62 -8.80 -14.51
N LEU A 409 9.89 -8.68 -14.13
CA LEU A 409 10.85 -9.78 -14.17
C LEU A 409 10.52 -10.85 -13.10
N ALA A 410 10.25 -10.43 -11.87
CA ALA A 410 9.96 -11.34 -10.76
C ALA A 410 8.58 -12.01 -10.90
N TRP A 411 7.55 -11.22 -11.19
CA TRP A 411 6.17 -11.67 -11.39
C TRP A 411 6.00 -12.44 -12.70
N GLY A 412 6.63 -11.97 -13.79
CA GLY A 412 6.51 -12.60 -15.09
C GLY A 412 6.95 -14.07 -15.09
N ALA A 413 8.00 -14.40 -14.34
CA ALA A 413 8.46 -15.78 -14.14
C ALA A 413 7.42 -16.65 -13.41
N LYS A 414 6.71 -16.10 -12.40
CA LYS A 414 5.70 -16.82 -11.62
C LYS A 414 4.36 -16.96 -12.36
N ALA A 415 3.93 -15.91 -13.04
CA ALA A 415 2.62 -15.84 -13.71
C ALA A 415 2.64 -16.21 -15.20
N ASN A 416 3.81 -16.59 -15.74
CA ASN A 416 4.04 -16.75 -17.18
C ASN A 416 3.59 -15.51 -17.97
N ALA A 417 3.84 -14.33 -17.41
CA ALA A 417 3.48 -13.05 -18.00
C ALA A 417 4.74 -12.34 -18.51
N LYS A 418 4.58 -11.49 -19.54
CA LYS A 418 5.65 -10.67 -20.10
C LYS A 418 5.23 -9.21 -20.07
N LEU A 419 6.15 -8.35 -19.65
CA LEU A 419 6.00 -6.91 -19.79
C LEU A 419 5.91 -6.56 -21.29
N SER A 420 4.85 -5.88 -21.70
CA SER A 420 4.61 -5.48 -23.09
C SER A 420 4.71 -3.97 -23.30
N ALA A 421 4.26 -3.19 -22.31
CA ALA A 421 4.42 -1.73 -22.31
C ALA A 421 4.81 -1.17 -20.94
N LEU A 422 5.57 -0.08 -20.94
CA LEU A 422 5.97 0.65 -19.74
C LEU A 422 6.02 2.15 -20.01
N VAL A 423 5.26 2.94 -19.25
CA VAL A 423 5.26 4.39 -19.33
C VAL A 423 5.61 5.04 -18.00
N SER A 424 6.28 6.19 -18.05
CA SER A 424 6.68 6.95 -16.87
C SER A 424 6.41 8.44 -17.05
N SER A 425 6.00 9.08 -15.95
CA SER A 425 5.89 10.54 -15.84
C SER A 425 7.28 11.20 -15.84
N GLY A 426 8.31 10.50 -15.37
CA GLY A 426 9.70 10.90 -15.43
C GLY A 426 10.43 10.34 -16.66
N PRO A 427 11.70 10.70 -16.86
CA PRO A 427 12.53 10.09 -17.90
C PRO A 427 12.77 8.61 -17.57
N ILE A 428 12.61 7.72 -18.56
CA ILE A 428 13.03 6.32 -18.43
C ILE A 428 14.52 6.23 -18.72
N ASP A 429 15.27 5.69 -17.76
CA ASP A 429 16.72 5.50 -17.83
C ASP A 429 17.14 4.81 -19.15
N PRO A 430 18.18 5.32 -19.86
CA PRO A 430 18.64 4.71 -21.10
C PRO A 430 19.11 3.26 -20.95
N GLY A 431 19.73 2.91 -19.81
CA GLY A 431 20.16 1.56 -19.49
C GLY A 431 18.98 0.61 -19.28
N LEU A 432 17.93 1.07 -18.59
CA LEU A 432 16.66 0.35 -18.46
C LEU A 432 16.02 0.12 -19.84
N ARG A 433 15.91 1.16 -20.67
CA ARG A 433 15.37 1.05 -22.04
C ARG A 433 16.18 0.08 -22.90
N ALA A 434 17.51 0.07 -22.77
CA ALA A 434 18.38 -0.83 -23.52
C ALA A 434 18.22 -2.31 -23.14
N GLN A 435 17.76 -2.59 -21.91
CA GLN A 435 17.45 -3.94 -21.42
C GLN A 435 16.01 -4.37 -21.80
N LEU A 436 15.09 -3.42 -21.96
CA LEU A 436 13.69 -3.65 -22.33
C LEU A 436 13.44 -3.48 -23.84
N ARG A 437 14.27 -4.10 -24.69
CA ARG A 437 14.23 -3.86 -26.16
C ARG A 437 12.93 -4.29 -26.84
N ASP A 438 12.27 -5.30 -26.26
CA ASP A 438 11.04 -5.87 -26.80
C ASP A 438 9.78 -5.27 -26.15
N VAL A 439 9.95 -4.22 -25.32
CA VAL A 439 8.86 -3.55 -24.60
C VAL A 439 8.67 -2.14 -25.16
N SER A 440 7.43 -1.80 -25.47
CA SER A 440 7.10 -0.42 -25.86
C SER A 440 7.21 0.51 -24.66
N THR A 441 8.09 1.52 -24.76
CA THR A 441 8.37 2.43 -23.64
C THR A 441 8.16 3.90 -23.98
N GLU A 442 7.56 4.66 -23.06
CA GLU A 442 7.42 6.12 -23.17
C GLU A 442 7.72 6.80 -21.82
N GLY A 443 8.72 7.68 -21.78
CA GLY A 443 9.03 8.50 -20.61
C GLY A 443 8.58 9.95 -20.79
N ASN A 444 8.57 10.72 -19.70
CA ASN A 444 8.12 12.12 -19.66
C ASN A 444 6.67 12.29 -20.14
N VAL A 445 5.80 11.33 -19.84
CA VAL A 445 4.37 11.43 -20.13
C VAL A 445 3.78 12.61 -19.36
N ARG A 446 3.03 13.47 -20.05
CA ARG A 446 2.40 14.66 -19.47
C ARG A 446 0.92 14.44 -19.22
N ALA A 447 0.38 15.16 -18.24
CA ALA A 447 -1.04 15.18 -17.93
C ALA A 447 -1.91 15.47 -19.18
N ALA A 448 -3.02 14.75 -19.30
CA ALA A 448 -4.09 15.06 -20.24
C ALA A 448 -5.42 14.58 -19.66
N GLU A 449 -6.46 15.41 -19.77
CA GLU A 449 -7.81 15.12 -19.30
C GLU A 449 -8.53 14.17 -20.27
N GLU A 450 -8.02 12.95 -20.40
CA GLU A 450 -8.66 11.90 -21.21
C GLU A 450 -9.81 11.23 -20.43
N VAL A 451 -9.62 11.03 -19.13
CA VAL A 451 -10.62 10.53 -18.17
C VAL A 451 -10.53 11.33 -16.87
N ASP A 452 -11.67 11.75 -16.32
CA ASP A 452 -11.69 12.41 -15.01
C ASP A 452 -11.67 11.37 -13.88
N LEU A 453 -10.47 11.02 -13.42
CA LEU A 453 -10.24 10.05 -12.34
C LEU A 453 -10.44 10.64 -10.93
N ARG A 454 -10.98 11.88 -10.83
CA ARG A 454 -11.33 12.51 -9.55
C ARG A 454 -12.75 12.18 -9.10
N VAL A 455 -13.55 11.61 -10.00
CA VAL A 455 -14.96 11.31 -9.76
C VAL A 455 -15.15 9.80 -9.72
N PHE A 456 -15.81 9.32 -8.67
CA PHE A 456 -16.21 7.93 -8.56
C PHE A 456 -17.18 7.54 -9.67
N THR A 457 -16.92 6.41 -10.31
CA THR A 457 -17.78 5.76 -11.30
C THR A 457 -17.95 4.28 -10.94
N PRO A 458 -18.99 3.59 -11.43
CA PRO A 458 -19.22 2.18 -11.07
C PRO A 458 -18.04 1.24 -11.40
N ASP A 459 -17.28 1.57 -12.45
CA ASP A 459 -16.11 0.85 -12.95
C ASP A 459 -14.79 1.24 -12.29
N THR A 460 -14.79 2.26 -11.44
CA THR A 460 -13.61 2.68 -10.69
C THR A 460 -13.71 2.28 -9.23
N ALA A 461 -12.55 2.27 -8.56
CA ALA A 461 -12.42 2.07 -7.13
C ALA A 461 -11.39 3.05 -6.58
N ASP A 462 -11.54 3.41 -5.31
CA ASP A 462 -10.58 4.24 -4.59
C ASP A 462 -9.36 3.41 -4.14
N ARG A 463 -8.37 4.10 -3.58
CA ARG A 463 -7.13 3.50 -3.10
C ARG A 463 -7.33 2.37 -2.08
N LEU A 464 -8.33 2.46 -1.20
CA LEU A 464 -8.64 1.37 -0.26
C LEU A 464 -9.26 0.17 -1.00
N GLY A 465 -10.17 0.42 -1.94
CA GLY A 465 -10.83 -0.64 -2.70
C GLY A 465 -9.88 -1.43 -3.61
N LEU A 466 -8.78 -0.83 -4.05
CA LEU A 466 -7.80 -1.45 -4.93
C LEU A 466 -6.61 -2.08 -4.19
N PHE A 467 -6.13 -1.41 -3.15
CA PHE A 467 -4.84 -1.73 -2.53
C PHE A 467 -4.93 -1.97 -1.02
N GLY A 468 -6.10 -1.80 -0.42
CA GLY A 468 -6.34 -2.09 0.99
C GLY A 468 -6.62 -3.57 1.25
N THR A 469 -6.61 -3.95 2.52
CA THR A 469 -6.95 -5.32 2.91
C THR A 469 -8.47 -5.57 2.87
N MET A 470 -8.85 -6.83 2.67
CA MET A 470 -10.27 -7.21 2.71
C MET A 470 -10.89 -6.97 4.09
N SER A 471 -10.12 -7.22 5.15
CA SER A 471 -10.55 -6.96 6.53
C SER A 471 -10.80 -5.48 6.75
N ALA A 472 -9.97 -4.57 6.23
CA ALA A 472 -10.24 -3.13 6.32
C ALA A 472 -11.55 -2.72 5.62
N LEU A 473 -11.82 -3.26 4.43
CA LEU A 473 -13.07 -3.00 3.72
C LEU A 473 -14.29 -3.47 4.52
N GLU A 474 -14.21 -4.66 5.13
CA GLU A 474 -15.27 -5.19 6.00
C GLU A 474 -15.48 -4.29 7.23
N HIS A 475 -14.40 -3.88 7.90
CA HIS A 475 -14.46 -3.00 9.06
C HIS A 475 -15.08 -1.64 8.72
N VAL A 476 -14.72 -1.03 7.58
CA VAL A 476 -15.33 0.22 7.11
C VAL A 476 -16.82 0.02 6.80
N SER A 477 -17.19 -1.12 6.22
CA SER A 477 -18.59 -1.40 5.88
C SER A 477 -19.49 -1.55 7.12
N ALA A 478 -18.94 -2.08 8.21
CA ALA A 478 -19.63 -2.28 9.48
C ALA A 478 -19.89 -0.98 10.27
N LEU A 479 -19.20 0.12 9.95
CA LEU A 479 -19.36 1.39 10.66
C LEU A 479 -20.60 2.17 10.18
N THR A 480 -21.34 2.71 11.15
CA THR A 480 -22.44 3.64 10.91
C THR A 480 -21.90 5.04 10.62
N ASP A 481 -22.67 5.88 9.91
CA ASP A 481 -22.25 7.24 9.56
C ASP A 481 -21.96 8.10 10.81
N ALA A 482 -22.63 7.82 11.94
CA ALA A 482 -22.40 8.50 13.21
C ALA A 482 -21.04 8.14 13.87
N GLN A 483 -20.45 6.99 13.54
CA GLN A 483 -19.16 6.54 14.07
C GLN A 483 -17.97 7.03 13.23
N VAL A 484 -18.20 7.43 11.98
CA VAL A 484 -17.17 7.87 11.02
C VAL A 484 -16.24 8.94 11.59
N PRO A 485 -16.72 10.06 12.17
CA PRO A 485 -15.83 11.13 12.64
C PRO A 485 -14.90 10.67 13.76
N GLY A 486 -15.45 9.94 14.75
CA GLY A 486 -14.67 9.40 15.85
C GLY A 486 -13.62 8.41 15.37
N ARG A 487 -13.96 7.57 14.38
CA ARG A 487 -13.03 6.59 13.83
C ARG A 487 -11.87 7.24 13.07
N CYS A 488 -12.11 8.29 12.29
CA CYS A 488 -11.01 9.02 11.62
C CYS A 488 -10.02 9.60 12.63
N ILE A 489 -10.53 10.20 13.72
CA ILE A 489 -9.69 10.74 14.80
C ILE A 489 -8.89 9.62 15.47
N GLU A 490 -9.54 8.49 15.79
CA GLU A 490 -8.86 7.32 16.39
C GLU A 490 -7.70 6.83 15.52
N LEU A 491 -7.88 6.70 14.21
CA LEU A 491 -6.84 6.24 13.29
C LEU A 491 -5.65 7.20 13.24
N ALA A 492 -5.91 8.51 13.18
CA ALA A 492 -4.86 9.53 13.16
C ALA A 492 -4.05 9.56 14.47
N VAL A 493 -4.74 9.44 15.62
CA VAL A 493 -4.11 9.39 16.94
C VAL A 493 -3.31 8.10 17.13
N ASP A 494 -3.89 6.96 16.75
CA ASP A 494 -3.24 5.65 16.86
C ASP A 494 -1.95 5.62 16.02
N ALA A 495 -2.00 6.05 14.76
CA ALA A 495 -0.80 6.17 13.92
C ALA A 495 0.25 7.09 14.55
N HIS A 496 -0.16 8.28 15.01
CA HIS A 496 0.76 9.23 15.64
C HIS A 496 1.47 8.64 16.87
N VAL A 497 0.74 7.93 17.73
CA VAL A 497 1.29 7.28 18.92
C VAL A 497 2.23 6.14 18.55
N ARG A 498 1.84 5.29 17.60
CA ARG A 498 2.66 4.12 17.21
C ARG A 498 3.95 4.54 16.52
N VAL A 499 3.89 5.45 15.54
CA VAL A 499 5.10 6.04 14.91
C VAL A 499 5.92 6.86 15.90
N GLY A 500 5.28 7.40 16.94
CA GLY A 500 5.96 8.02 18.08
C GLY A 500 6.85 7.07 18.89
N ARG A 501 6.56 5.76 18.86
CA ARG A 501 7.24 4.73 19.66
C ARG A 501 8.31 3.95 18.92
N THR A 502 8.32 3.96 17.58
CA THR A 502 9.23 3.15 16.76
C THR A 502 10.69 3.59 16.81
N GLY A 503 10.98 4.83 17.23
CA GLY A 503 12.35 5.31 17.32
C GLY A 503 12.48 6.82 17.51
N PRO A 504 13.71 7.36 17.45
CA PRO A 504 13.94 8.81 17.44
C PRO A 504 13.30 9.44 16.20
N VAL A 505 12.75 10.64 16.37
CA VAL A 505 12.15 11.39 15.26
C VAL A 505 13.24 11.79 14.27
N PRO A 506 13.08 11.53 12.96
CA PRO A 506 13.92 12.15 11.95
C PRO A 506 13.91 13.67 12.14
N VAL A 507 15.08 14.31 12.05
CA VAL A 507 15.20 15.76 12.30
C VAL A 507 14.30 16.54 11.33
N GLU A 508 14.20 16.05 10.11
CA GLU A 508 13.37 16.58 9.03
C GLU A 508 11.86 16.50 9.34
N ALA A 509 11.43 15.54 10.17
CA ALA A 509 10.03 15.35 10.54
C ALA A 509 9.64 16.06 11.86
N ALA A 510 10.61 16.62 12.59
CA ALA A 510 10.38 17.17 13.93
C ALA A 510 9.37 18.32 13.94
N GLU A 511 9.42 19.20 12.94
CA GLU A 511 8.50 20.32 12.80
C GLU A 511 7.07 19.84 12.51
N ALA A 512 6.90 19.01 11.47
CA ALA A 512 5.61 18.42 11.11
C ALA A 512 4.98 17.67 12.30
N ARG A 513 5.77 16.87 13.02
CA ARG A 513 5.31 16.16 14.22
C ARG A 513 4.81 17.11 15.30
N SER A 514 5.49 18.24 15.53
CA SER A 514 5.07 19.24 16.54
C SER A 514 3.77 19.97 16.16
N VAL A 515 3.57 20.27 14.89
CA VAL A 515 2.32 20.87 14.38
C VAL A 515 1.18 19.87 14.50
N ARG A 516 1.43 18.62 14.08
CA ARG A 516 0.49 17.51 14.15
C ARG A 516 0.01 17.22 15.57
N GLU A 517 0.91 17.21 16.56
CA GLU A 517 0.57 17.04 17.97
C GLU A 517 -0.38 18.13 18.47
N ARG A 518 -0.12 19.39 18.11
CA ARG A 518 -1.00 20.54 18.47
C ARG A 518 -2.38 20.41 17.84
N ILE A 519 -2.45 20.02 16.56
CA ILE A 519 -3.71 19.80 15.84
C ILE A 519 -4.50 18.66 16.52
N LEU A 520 -3.88 17.51 16.74
CA LEU A 520 -4.53 16.35 17.35
C LEU A 520 -5.08 16.67 18.75
N ALA A 521 -4.34 17.44 19.57
CA ALA A 521 -4.80 17.86 20.89
C ALA A 521 -6.09 18.73 20.81
N MET A 522 -6.19 19.63 19.82
CA MET A 522 -7.38 20.46 19.61
C MET A 522 -8.57 19.62 19.11
N VAL A 523 -8.32 18.74 18.13
CA VAL A 523 -9.35 17.85 17.59
C VAL A 523 -9.91 16.92 18.67
N GLN A 524 -9.05 16.31 19.49
CA GLN A 524 -9.47 15.46 20.61
C GLN A 524 -10.26 16.23 21.68
N ALA A 525 -9.95 17.51 21.88
CA ALA A 525 -10.70 18.39 22.78
C ALA A 525 -12.03 18.90 22.16
N GLY A 526 -12.36 18.50 20.93
CA GLY A 526 -13.52 18.98 20.19
C GLY A 526 -13.48 20.49 19.91
N GLN A 527 -12.28 21.07 19.85
CA GLN A 527 -12.07 22.49 19.60
C GLN A 527 -11.75 22.74 18.11
N PRO A 528 -12.17 23.87 17.54
CA PRO A 528 -11.80 24.22 16.17
C PRO A 528 -10.29 24.45 16.05
N VAL A 529 -9.67 23.83 15.04
CA VAL A 529 -8.24 24.00 14.74
C VAL A 529 -8.05 25.30 13.94
N PRO A 530 -7.11 26.19 14.33
CA PRO A 530 -6.79 27.38 13.55
C PRO A 530 -6.30 27.03 12.13
N ALA A 531 -6.87 27.67 11.11
CA ALA A 531 -6.49 27.46 9.70
C ALA A 531 -4.97 27.51 9.43
N PRO A 532 -4.19 28.45 10.02
CA PRO A 532 -2.75 28.50 9.78
C PRO A 532 -2.00 27.23 10.20
N TRP A 533 -2.53 26.44 11.15
CA TRP A 533 -1.86 25.20 11.55
C TRP A 533 -1.97 24.11 10.49
N TRP A 534 -3.04 24.12 9.69
CA TRP A 534 -3.17 23.22 8.54
C TRP A 534 -2.19 23.58 7.44
N ASP A 535 -2.02 24.89 7.18
CA ASP A 535 -1.02 25.40 6.25
C ASP A 535 0.40 25.06 6.73
N ASP A 536 0.72 25.30 8.01
CA ASP A 536 2.00 24.93 8.63
C ASP A 536 2.30 23.42 8.49
N LEU A 537 1.28 22.56 8.63
CA LEU A 537 1.44 21.11 8.47
C LEU A 537 1.73 20.72 7.02
N ARG A 538 1.06 21.35 6.04
CA ARG A 538 1.32 21.12 4.61
C ARG A 538 2.73 21.57 4.23
N ASP A 539 3.13 22.77 4.65
CA ASP A 539 4.48 23.30 4.39
C ASP A 539 5.56 22.38 5.01
N ALA A 540 5.35 21.90 6.24
CA ALA A 540 6.26 20.97 6.89
C ALA A 540 6.29 19.58 6.21
N ASP A 541 5.16 19.09 5.69
CA ASP A 541 5.11 17.85 4.91
C ASP A 541 5.84 17.98 3.57
N ASP A 542 5.70 19.12 2.89
CA ASP A 542 6.40 19.41 1.64
C ASP A 542 7.92 19.47 1.83
N LEU A 543 8.39 20.05 2.94
CA LEU A 543 9.81 20.04 3.32
C LEU A 543 10.31 18.62 3.63
N LEU A 544 9.49 17.80 4.29
CA LEU A 544 9.79 16.40 4.55
C LEU A 544 9.87 15.60 3.24
N ALA A 545 8.91 15.80 2.32
CA ALA A 545 8.90 15.21 0.99
C ALA A 545 10.16 15.57 0.19
N ALA A 546 10.54 16.85 0.19
CA ALA A 546 11.75 17.32 -0.47
C ALA A 546 13.02 16.68 0.11
N SER A 547 13.08 16.51 1.44
CA SER A 547 14.20 15.88 2.13
C SER A 547 14.35 14.41 1.76
N MET A 548 13.24 13.69 1.60
CA MET A 548 13.22 12.28 1.19
C MET A 548 13.84 12.05 -0.19
N LEU A 549 13.74 13.01 -1.13
CA LEU A 549 14.27 12.84 -2.49
C LEU A 549 15.77 12.57 -2.51
N SER A 550 16.53 13.20 -1.62
CA SER A 550 17.98 13.02 -1.52
C SER A 550 18.41 11.66 -0.96
N ARG A 551 17.47 10.93 -0.35
CA ARG A 551 17.70 9.66 0.34
C ARG A 551 17.16 8.46 -0.45
N ARG A 552 16.51 8.70 -1.60
CA ARG A 552 16.05 7.63 -2.48
C ARG A 552 17.22 7.10 -3.31
N VAL A 553 17.17 5.81 -3.61
CA VAL A 553 18.20 5.13 -4.40
C VAL A 553 17.99 5.43 -5.88
N ASP A 554 19.04 5.86 -6.57
CA ASP A 554 19.06 5.97 -8.04
C ASP A 554 19.50 4.61 -8.64
N PRO A 555 18.60 3.88 -9.31
CA PRO A 555 18.91 2.55 -9.82
C PRO A 555 19.65 2.56 -11.16
N GLY A 556 19.93 3.72 -11.77
CA GLY A 556 20.44 3.81 -13.15
C GLY A 556 21.77 3.09 -13.41
N ARG A 557 22.53 2.74 -12.35
CA ARG A 557 23.81 2.01 -12.44
C ARG A 557 23.71 0.52 -12.12
N VAL A 558 22.54 0.04 -11.72
CA VAL A 558 22.32 -1.34 -11.27
C VAL A 558 21.58 -2.11 -12.36
N GLY A 559 22.03 -3.33 -12.68
CA GLY A 559 21.36 -4.22 -13.65
C GLY A 559 19.96 -4.63 -13.17
N ILE A 560 19.02 -4.89 -14.10
CA ILE A 560 17.68 -5.37 -13.71
C ILE A 560 17.82 -6.74 -13.02
N GLY A 561 17.17 -6.92 -11.88
CA GLY A 561 17.26 -8.11 -11.02
C GLY A 561 18.36 -8.02 -9.96
N ASP A 562 19.25 -7.03 -10.05
CA ASP A 562 20.38 -6.86 -9.14
C ASP A 562 20.13 -5.79 -8.06
N LEU A 563 18.90 -5.27 -7.95
CA LEU A 563 18.56 -4.32 -6.90
C LEU A 563 18.71 -4.97 -5.52
N ARG A 564 19.62 -4.38 -4.74
CA ARG A 564 19.78 -4.61 -3.31
C ARG A 564 19.64 -3.25 -2.65
N VAL A 565 18.44 -2.94 -2.18
CA VAL A 565 18.27 -1.78 -1.30
C VAL A 565 18.65 -2.26 0.09
N ASP A 566 19.76 -1.74 0.61
CA ASP A 566 20.25 -2.11 1.93
C ASP A 566 19.20 -1.73 3.00
N SER A 567 19.04 -2.59 4.00
CA SER A 567 18.21 -2.34 5.19
C SER A 567 18.62 -1.10 5.99
N SER A 568 19.75 -0.46 5.63
CA SER A 568 20.26 0.78 6.20
C SER A 568 19.40 2.01 5.92
N ASP A 569 18.44 1.95 5.00
CA ASP A 569 17.51 3.07 4.73
C ASP A 569 16.29 3.11 5.66
N SER A 570 16.43 2.57 6.88
CA SER A 570 15.40 2.69 7.93
C SER A 570 14.95 4.15 8.13
N SER A 571 15.87 5.11 7.96
CA SER A 571 15.56 6.53 8.08
C SER A 571 14.64 7.05 6.96
N LEU A 572 14.74 6.53 5.72
CA LEU A 572 13.79 6.89 4.65
C LEU A 572 12.39 6.40 5.00
N ARG A 573 12.30 5.16 5.48
CA ARG A 573 11.05 4.55 5.91
C ARG A 573 10.42 5.29 7.09
N ASP A 574 11.20 5.68 8.08
CA ASP A 574 10.72 6.49 9.21
C ASP A 574 10.08 7.81 8.72
N MET A 575 10.68 8.46 7.72
CA MET A 575 10.06 9.65 7.11
C MET A 575 8.80 9.33 6.30
N VAL A 576 8.72 8.18 5.62
CA VAL A 576 7.48 7.73 4.95
C VAL A 576 6.35 7.57 5.97
N PHE A 577 6.61 6.92 7.11
CA PHE A 577 5.62 6.77 8.19
C PHE A 577 5.17 8.12 8.74
N GLU A 578 6.10 9.07 8.91
CA GLU A 578 5.77 10.43 9.32
C GLU A 578 4.85 11.15 8.34
N ARG A 579 5.09 11.00 7.03
CA ARG A 579 4.20 11.56 6.00
C ARG A 579 2.82 10.94 6.02
N ARG A 580 2.70 9.63 6.25
CA ARG A 580 1.39 8.98 6.41
C ARG A 580 0.65 9.46 7.65
N CYS A 581 1.36 9.73 8.75
CA CYS A 581 0.77 10.39 9.91
C CYS A 581 0.31 11.82 9.62
N ASN A 582 1.07 12.60 8.85
CA ASN A 582 0.68 13.95 8.44
C ASN A 582 -0.60 13.90 7.59
N GLU A 583 -0.64 12.99 6.62
CA GLU A 583 -1.80 12.76 5.75
C GLU A 583 -3.06 12.41 6.54
N LEU A 584 -2.96 11.48 7.50
CA LEU A 584 -4.07 11.12 8.38
C LEU A 584 -4.64 12.31 9.13
N VAL A 585 -3.78 13.25 9.55
CA VAL A 585 -4.22 14.46 10.25
C VAL A 585 -4.79 15.48 9.28
N MET A 586 -4.20 15.67 8.10
CA MET A 586 -4.74 16.55 7.06
C MET A 586 -6.14 16.10 6.58
N LEU A 587 -6.43 14.80 6.57
CA LEU A 587 -7.77 14.27 6.27
C LEU A 587 -8.85 14.69 7.29
N LEU A 588 -8.47 15.23 8.46
CA LEU A 588 -9.40 15.74 9.48
C LEU A 588 -9.83 17.20 9.27
N GLU A 589 -9.22 17.93 8.34
CA GLU A 589 -9.51 19.36 8.12
C GLU A 589 -10.90 19.62 7.52
N GLY A 590 -11.51 18.62 6.87
CA GLY A 590 -12.82 18.71 6.23
C GLY A 590 -13.96 18.06 7.01
N GLU A 591 -15.15 18.09 6.41
CA GLU A 591 -16.31 17.37 6.94
C GLU A 591 -16.08 15.84 6.87
N PRO A 592 -16.31 15.12 7.98
CA PRO A 592 -16.12 13.68 8.01
C PRO A 592 -17.09 13.00 7.04
N SER A 593 -16.54 12.18 6.14
CA SER A 593 -17.31 11.44 5.15
C SER A 593 -16.88 9.98 5.12
N ARG A 594 -17.72 9.10 4.56
CA ARG A 594 -17.32 7.70 4.34
C ARG A 594 -16.07 7.60 3.47
N GLN A 595 -15.91 8.49 2.49
CA GLN A 595 -14.71 8.51 1.66
C GLN A 595 -13.48 8.91 2.48
N ALA A 596 -13.59 9.94 3.33
CA ALA A 596 -12.50 10.34 4.23
C ALA A 596 -12.09 9.20 5.19
N LEU A 597 -13.06 8.40 5.67
CA LEU A 597 -12.74 7.20 6.46
C LEU A 597 -11.99 6.14 5.64
N ARG A 598 -12.43 5.88 4.40
CA ARG A 598 -11.73 4.93 3.52
C ARG A 598 -10.30 5.38 3.24
N ASP A 599 -10.13 6.68 2.99
CA ASP A 599 -8.84 7.32 2.80
C ASP A 599 -7.97 7.25 4.06
N ALA A 600 -8.54 7.47 5.25
CA ALA A 600 -7.82 7.35 6.51
C ALA A 600 -7.41 5.90 6.79
N VAL A 601 -8.28 4.92 6.54
CA VAL A 601 -7.93 3.50 6.72
C VAL A 601 -6.80 3.09 5.78
N TYR A 602 -6.84 3.50 4.51
CA TYR A 602 -5.73 3.22 3.58
C TYR A 602 -4.40 3.83 4.07
N ALA A 603 -4.39 5.10 4.48
CA ALA A 603 -3.17 5.75 4.97
C ALA A 603 -2.65 5.13 6.28
N HIS A 604 -3.56 4.64 7.13
CA HIS A 604 -3.22 3.92 8.35
C HIS A 604 -2.61 2.54 8.04
N GLU A 605 -3.21 1.76 7.13
CA GLU A 605 -2.67 0.46 6.69
C GLU A 605 -1.28 0.57 6.07
N GLN A 606 -0.98 1.66 5.35
CA GLN A 606 0.37 1.92 4.83
C GLN A 606 1.45 2.02 5.93
N ILE A 607 1.06 2.26 7.18
CA ILE A 607 1.95 2.21 8.34
C ILE A 607 1.89 0.83 8.99
N ILE A 608 0.70 0.39 9.42
CA ILE A 608 0.57 -0.77 10.32
C ILE A 608 0.78 -2.12 9.62
N GLU A 609 0.42 -2.23 8.35
CA GLU A 609 0.59 -3.45 7.55
C GLU A 609 1.93 -3.43 6.79
N HIS A 610 2.81 -2.47 7.09
CA HIS A 610 4.14 -2.44 6.51
C HIS A 610 4.99 -3.58 7.10
N PRO A 611 5.61 -4.46 6.29
CA PRO A 611 6.31 -5.66 6.80
C PRO A 611 7.43 -5.35 7.81
N LEU A 612 8.07 -4.20 7.66
CA LEU A 612 9.15 -3.73 8.52
C LEU A 612 8.70 -2.76 9.62
N PHE A 613 7.40 -2.58 9.80
CA PHE A 613 6.86 -1.80 10.91
C PHE A 613 6.86 -2.66 12.17
N VAL A 614 7.81 -2.42 13.06
CA VAL A 614 7.88 -3.10 14.37
C VAL A 614 7.33 -2.16 15.42
N GLU A 615 6.14 -2.46 15.94
CA GLU A 615 5.60 -1.72 17.09
C GLU A 615 6.50 -1.98 18.32
N ALA A 616 7.10 -0.92 18.85
CA ALA A 616 7.83 -1.06 20.11
C ALA A 616 6.83 -1.47 21.21
N PRO A 617 7.13 -2.53 21.99
CA PRO A 617 6.21 -3.02 23.00
C PRO A 617 5.82 -1.88 23.94
N SER A 618 4.53 -1.76 24.20
CA SER A 618 4.00 -0.75 25.13
C SER A 618 4.80 -0.84 26.43
N ALA A 619 5.47 0.25 26.80
CA ALA A 619 6.25 0.30 28.03
C ALA A 619 5.32 -0.08 29.17
N VAL A 620 5.50 -1.30 29.71
CA VAL A 620 4.76 -1.76 30.87
C VAL A 620 5.18 -0.81 31.98
N SER A 621 4.32 0.17 32.25
CA SER A 621 4.45 0.96 33.46
C SER A 621 4.31 -0.05 34.58
N ALA A 622 5.46 -0.46 35.15
CA ALA A 622 5.47 -1.26 36.35
C ALA A 622 4.57 -0.50 37.32
N ALA A 623 3.37 -1.03 37.55
CA ALA A 623 2.44 -0.44 38.48
C ALA A 623 3.25 -0.19 39.74
N ASP A 624 3.36 1.09 40.11
CA ASP A 624 3.98 1.54 41.35
C ASP A 624 3.49 0.57 42.42
N THR A 625 4.38 -0.32 42.88
CA THR A 625 4.01 -1.38 43.81
C THR A 625 3.54 -0.65 45.03
N GLY A 626 2.21 -0.53 45.14
CA GLY A 626 1.56 0.31 46.11
C GLY A 626 2.25 0.11 47.44
N ARG A 627 2.94 1.15 47.89
CA ARG A 627 3.47 1.20 49.24
C ARG A 627 2.25 1.02 50.13
N VAL A 628 2.07 -0.20 50.63
CA VAL A 628 1.00 -0.54 51.56
C VAL A 628 1.23 0.30 52.79
N ASP A 629 0.49 1.40 52.91
CA ASP A 629 0.34 2.11 54.17
C ASP A 629 -0.38 1.16 55.12
N ARG A 630 0.41 0.42 55.90
CA ARG A 630 -0.09 -0.31 57.05
C ARG A 630 -0.64 0.72 58.04
N PRO A 631 -1.93 0.65 58.42
CA PRO A 631 -2.45 1.50 59.47
C PRO A 631 -1.73 1.18 60.78
N VAL A 632 -1.07 2.18 61.36
CA VAL A 632 -0.49 2.09 62.70
C VAL A 632 -1.64 2.11 63.70
N THR A 633 -2.04 0.93 64.16
CA THR A 633 -2.93 0.77 65.32
C THR A 633 -2.20 1.20 66.58
N THR A 634 -2.61 2.35 67.12
CA THR A 634 -2.35 2.76 68.51
C THR A 634 -2.94 1.72 69.47
N THR A 635 -2.09 1.01 70.23
CA THR A 635 -2.25 0.69 71.66
C THR A 635 -1.13 -0.23 72.14
N GLY A 636 -0.62 0.03 73.35
CA GLY A 636 0.14 -0.97 74.11
C GLY A 636 1.50 -0.49 74.59
N ALA A 637 1.50 0.21 75.73
CA ALA A 637 2.71 0.47 76.51
C ALA A 637 3.37 -0.85 76.95
N VAL A 638 4.66 -1.01 76.64
CA VAL A 638 5.54 -1.94 77.36
C VAL A 638 6.83 -1.17 77.67
N SER A 639 7.00 -0.86 78.96
CA SER A 639 8.23 -0.30 79.52
C SER A 639 9.34 -1.34 79.55
N ALA A 640 10.52 -0.96 79.09
CA ALA A 640 11.79 -1.57 79.50
C ALA A 640 12.86 -0.45 79.62
N PRO A 641 13.84 -0.59 80.53
CA PRO A 641 14.43 0.53 81.26
C PRO A 641 15.57 1.21 80.50
N GLY A 642 15.63 2.53 80.65
CA GLY A 642 16.58 3.39 79.98
C GLY A 642 18.01 3.31 80.50
N THR A 643 18.93 3.79 79.68
CA THR A 643 20.07 4.58 80.15
C THR A 643 20.24 5.79 79.24
N SER A 644 20.18 6.93 79.91
CA SER A 644 20.52 8.29 79.48
C SER A 644 21.98 8.37 79.02
N VAL A 645 22.25 9.08 77.91
CA VAL A 645 23.18 10.24 77.90
C VAL A 645 22.72 11.22 76.81
N ALA A 646 22.67 12.49 77.20
CA ALA A 646 22.22 13.66 76.45
C ALA A 646 23.35 14.30 75.59
N PRO A 647 23.06 15.35 74.79
CA PRO A 647 23.79 15.77 73.58
C PRO A 647 24.86 16.86 73.88
N PRO A 648 25.48 17.52 72.88
CA PRO A 648 24.84 18.76 72.39
C PRO A 648 25.12 19.17 70.92
N THR A 649 24.18 20.00 70.42
CA THR A 649 24.34 21.20 69.56
C THR A 649 25.07 21.04 68.22
N GLY A 650 24.51 21.41 67.06
CA GLY A 650 23.54 22.46 66.75
C GLY A 650 24.00 23.12 65.44
N ILE A 651 23.14 24.01 64.91
CA ILE A 651 23.38 24.98 63.81
C ILE A 651 22.81 24.57 62.43
N SER A 652 21.62 25.14 62.21
CA SER A 652 21.17 25.91 61.04
C SER A 652 21.42 25.37 59.62
N GLY A 653 20.32 25.08 58.93
CA GLY A 653 20.31 24.82 57.48
C GLY A 653 20.40 26.09 56.61
N PRO A 654 20.48 25.91 55.27
CA PRO A 654 20.12 26.93 54.27
C PRO A 654 19.10 26.41 53.21
N PRO A 655 18.57 27.30 52.34
CA PRO A 655 17.22 27.27 51.74
C PRO A 655 17.15 26.65 50.31
N PRO A 656 15.98 26.64 49.61
CA PRO A 656 15.76 25.80 48.44
C PRO A 656 16.11 26.48 47.10
N GLY A 657 16.49 25.65 46.12
CA GLY A 657 16.50 25.94 44.69
C GLY A 657 17.87 26.34 44.13
N VAL A 658 18.47 25.50 43.28
CA VAL A 658 18.59 25.64 41.80
C VAL A 658 19.10 24.29 41.27
N SER A 659 18.45 23.69 40.28
CA SER A 659 18.92 22.46 39.61
C SER A 659 19.87 22.86 38.49
N ALA A 660 21.15 22.50 38.61
CA ALA A 660 22.16 22.71 37.58
C ALA A 660 22.39 21.39 36.82
N GLY A 661 22.27 21.43 35.49
CA GLY A 661 22.56 20.32 34.60
C GLY A 661 24.06 19.95 34.55
N PRO A 662 24.40 18.76 34.02
CA PRO A 662 25.77 18.27 33.97
C PRO A 662 26.63 19.02 32.94
N PRO A 663 27.95 19.18 33.17
CA PRO A 663 28.84 19.91 32.27
C PRO A 663 29.20 19.08 31.01
N PRO A 664 29.60 19.75 29.91
CA PRO A 664 29.96 19.10 28.66
C PRO A 664 31.32 18.39 28.73
N VAL A 665 31.38 17.19 28.17
CA VAL A 665 32.58 16.37 28.01
C VAL A 665 33.35 16.84 26.77
N ALA A 666 34.65 17.14 26.93
CA ALA A 666 35.55 17.52 25.85
C ALA A 666 36.03 16.29 25.05
N PRO A 667 36.25 16.39 23.72
CA PRO A 667 36.76 15.30 22.90
C PRO A 667 38.28 15.08 23.09
N PRO A 668 38.79 13.85 22.84
CA PRO A 668 40.19 13.51 23.04
C PRO A 668 41.12 14.10 21.96
N PRO A 669 42.42 14.31 22.27
CA PRO A 669 43.37 14.93 21.36
C PRO A 669 43.86 13.97 20.26
N VAL A 670 43.98 14.51 19.05
CA VAL A 670 44.58 13.86 17.87
C VAL A 670 46.10 13.82 18.00
N PRO A 671 46.78 12.67 17.78
CA PRO A 671 48.24 12.62 17.80
C PRO A 671 48.83 13.24 16.52
N ARG A 672 49.82 14.14 16.71
CA ARG A 672 50.64 14.70 15.64
C ARG A 672 51.67 13.68 15.19
N SER A 673 51.61 13.28 13.92
CA SER A 673 52.68 12.54 13.24
C SER A 673 53.72 13.53 12.72
N SER A 674 54.89 13.52 13.35
CA SER A 674 56.13 14.10 12.84
C SER A 674 56.96 12.98 12.22
N GLN A 675 57.25 13.04 10.91
CA GLN A 675 58.51 12.53 10.37
C GLN A 675 58.72 12.97 8.91
N ASP A 676 59.60 13.97 8.76
CA ASP A 676 60.54 14.06 7.65
C ASP A 676 61.79 13.25 7.99
N GLY A 677 62.38 12.60 6.98
CA GLY A 677 63.84 12.44 6.87
C GLY A 677 64.43 11.04 6.96
N SER A 678 64.56 10.36 5.81
CA SER A 678 65.84 9.88 5.22
C SER A 678 65.61 9.28 3.84
#